data_AF-A0A7N8XVQ2-F1
#
_entry.id   AF-A0A7N8XVQ2-F1
#
_cell.length_a   1.000
_cell.length_b   1.000
_cell.length_c   1.000
_cell.angle_alpha   90.00
_cell.angle_beta   90.00
_cell.angle_gamma   90.00
#
_symmetry.space_group_name_H-M   'P 1'
#
loop_
_entity.id
_entity.type
_entity.pdbx_description
1 polymer ?
#
loop_
_entity_poly.entity_id
_entity_poly.type
_entity_poly.pdbx_seq_one_letter_code
_entity_poly.pdbx_strand_id
1 'polypeptide(L)'
;SAVWDLEFTERRPLDDTIQQELIVNWEKAFRNLYQCLLVHGVDQQQSSVWAILKENGTTVKSLVAVLSLFVLAGKSKAASVQQKVSGLHAASVYLLLLGIPGSIANKVFHEVLFDTCSNLTSHCWPQDSGKKRKKHNFKSSQTEGKRFKPQRKDTPEEVEVDEAEEEKEEEELNFSGQDLMSIRDAVVLLVQSLLRLLHTFPIKDRQQSSSNCAQVTTDSIIMLTSYEFRSHGAQAVGMLTSQMEGRDYAYFIKWLFNFSRHSKMVRRLFSVDVVMVLLEQPERRPEECQDPELACFLPHKFLIQSMLFARQMDESPSVQGHALACLAQCLELSSLNVTRLCLHVSGSLNSQQTQKTYHTLSFRTVEISSTDSSGCDGETKKPFSQQALVGLLKHNVIPMSLENLARLSERCRDPAVSVKKKALQCVGELLTAKPECRVMQKAWLQGVVPAVVDSESSVQDKALEALDQVLLSQVKLCSDSCCLDSSQRLTWDLLGLLCHDCHNLSHYFSRAVTMWSKQKKFTPLFITNLISHTEADHAAGAWLLLSKVVSSSIRLPYAKILNEISVTTCCHILCVMGDIAEHLNKDTKYRIIDDLMSLLKTFTLSLEVISAAVETIYQLGRSDDVRQTQAFLNQHCGEMVSLCEAYLTSTILSEKGPQNFNEQLMVKHLHTLGVASLYCPAKVSKRTVLLVESILTTHSDKLQLPALLPPLQFSALSLPARVRAHGVITLAKLCLQHEDLVQKYLPVFARELEVGTQVAVRNNVVVIMCDLCVRYTNIVDHYIPNISACLRDSEAVIREQTLIMLTNLLQEEFVKWKGSLFFRFVVALVDPDPAIASLCEYCLLHLLLKKNPEMFSQHFIECIFHFNSYSKHKSYNKFPQSEREKVQFSLKGAQHSEKRFLIYRFLLKYITDAQRIILTHKINQTVLACFADEELPLDADGAEILSETFNILSLKEMKLQVTCTPAGGAAGEEPEEENMHTMAKAVLQAAQKKVVSQVQKKTFIENTVPLIISLKSLLEQKHSPVLRDLMAYLQVTMQDYRNEVKEFFSEDKHLAAEVEFALKMTEKEAMKEQMHNCTLKGDAKTTTAQLKVLPPLLFLETRNCKQICTLKENCSIGMIGYHEKVQS
;
A
#
# COMPACT_ATOMS: atom_id res chain seq x y z
N SER A 1 -42.66 -50.24 38.10
CA SER A 1 -42.27 -49.10 37.24
C SER A 1 -41.26 -48.23 37.98
N ALA A 2 -41.69 -47.54 39.04
CA ALA A 2 -40.99 -46.44 39.73
C ALA A 2 -39.48 -46.53 40.02
N VAL A 3 -38.85 -47.72 40.00
CA VAL A 3 -37.38 -47.84 40.12
C VAL A 3 -36.68 -47.33 38.85
N TRP A 4 -37.20 -47.68 37.68
CA TRP A 4 -36.58 -47.35 36.38
C TRP A 4 -36.60 -45.86 36.07
N ASP A 5 -37.58 -45.14 36.62
CA ASP A 5 -37.82 -43.73 36.29
C ASP A 5 -36.97 -42.78 37.19
N LEU A 6 -36.55 -43.23 38.39
CA LEU A 6 -35.63 -42.49 39.28
C LEU A 6 -34.14 -42.71 38.94
N GLU A 7 -33.77 -43.87 38.39
CA GLU A 7 -32.36 -44.24 38.10
C GLU A 7 -31.66 -43.30 37.11
N PHE A 8 -32.42 -42.51 36.33
CA PHE A 8 -31.88 -41.51 35.39
C PHE A 8 -31.84 -40.08 35.95
N THR A 9 -32.31 -39.85 37.18
CA THR A 9 -32.33 -38.52 37.83
C THR A 9 -31.46 -38.46 39.10
N GLU A 10 -31.25 -39.56 39.81
CA GLU A 10 -30.46 -39.60 41.05
C GLU A 10 -29.14 -40.36 40.87
N ARG A 11 -28.01 -39.71 41.21
CA ARG A 11 -26.71 -40.40 41.25
C ARG A 11 -26.60 -41.28 42.49
N ARG A 12 -26.55 -42.59 42.29
CA ARG A 12 -25.80 -43.50 43.19
C ARG A 12 -24.41 -43.71 42.57
N PRO A 13 -23.31 -43.53 43.32
CA PRO A 13 -21.97 -43.82 42.80
C PRO A 13 -21.82 -45.33 42.54
N LEU A 14 -20.96 -45.66 41.57
CA LEU A 14 -20.42 -47.01 41.46
C LEU A 14 -19.43 -47.25 42.61
N ASP A 15 -19.20 -48.52 42.97
CA ASP A 15 -18.16 -48.88 43.93
C ASP A 15 -16.79 -48.36 43.46
N ASP A 16 -16.00 -47.73 44.34
CA ASP A 16 -14.78 -47.01 43.94
C ASP A 16 -13.74 -47.92 43.28
N THR A 17 -13.66 -49.17 43.74
CA THR A 17 -12.83 -50.23 43.14
C THR A 17 -13.19 -50.48 41.68
N ILE A 18 -14.49 -50.63 41.41
CA ILE A 18 -15.02 -50.76 40.06
C ILE A 18 -14.77 -49.47 39.28
N GLN A 19 -15.05 -48.30 39.85
CA GLN A 19 -14.94 -47.01 39.17
C GLN A 19 -13.52 -46.70 38.68
N GLN A 20 -12.46 -47.14 39.38
CA GLN A 20 -11.08 -46.93 38.92
C GLN A 20 -10.66 -47.85 37.75
N GLU A 21 -10.98 -49.15 37.78
CA GLU A 21 -10.80 -50.01 36.60
C GLU A 21 -11.66 -49.52 35.41
N LEU A 22 -12.86 -49.03 35.72
CA LEU A 22 -13.85 -48.52 34.78
C LEU A 22 -13.67 -47.04 34.40
N ILE A 23 -12.45 -46.49 34.43
CA ILE A 23 -12.12 -45.21 33.77
C ILE A 23 -11.16 -45.39 32.59
N VAL A 24 -10.17 -46.29 32.69
CA VAL A 24 -9.02 -46.32 31.76
C VAL A 24 -9.37 -46.84 30.36
N ASN A 25 -10.33 -47.75 30.21
CA ASN A 25 -10.57 -48.47 28.94
C ASN A 25 -11.89 -48.16 28.20
N TRP A 26 -12.84 -47.40 28.77
CA TRP A 26 -14.19 -47.28 28.21
C TRP A 26 -14.28 -46.58 26.86
N GLU A 27 -13.43 -45.60 26.57
CA GLU A 27 -13.42 -44.94 25.27
C GLU A 27 -13.17 -45.93 24.12
N LYS A 28 -12.29 -46.91 24.35
CA LYS A 28 -12.02 -48.02 23.43
C LYS A 28 -13.14 -49.06 23.46
N ALA A 29 -13.70 -49.38 24.64
CA ALA A 29 -14.80 -50.33 24.77
C ALA A 29 -16.08 -49.84 24.06
N PHE A 30 -16.46 -48.57 24.23
CA PHE A 30 -17.61 -47.98 23.53
C PHE A 30 -17.39 -47.87 22.02
N ARG A 31 -16.18 -47.53 21.55
CA ARG A 31 -15.88 -47.56 20.10
C ARG A 31 -15.95 -48.98 19.53
N ASN A 32 -15.43 -49.99 20.24
CA ASN A 32 -15.54 -51.38 19.82
C ASN A 32 -17.01 -51.85 19.81
N LEU A 33 -17.76 -51.56 20.87
CA LEU A 33 -19.19 -51.89 20.98
C LEU A 33 -20.01 -51.22 19.87
N TYR A 34 -19.74 -49.95 19.57
CA TYR A 34 -20.35 -49.21 18.47
C TYR A 34 -20.09 -49.88 17.11
N GLN A 35 -18.85 -50.31 16.84
CA GLN A 35 -18.51 -51.02 15.61
C GLN A 35 -19.18 -52.40 15.51
N CYS A 36 -19.26 -53.16 16.61
CA CYS A 36 -19.99 -54.43 16.64
C CYS A 36 -21.49 -54.25 16.40
N LEU A 37 -22.12 -53.26 17.05
CA LEU A 37 -23.54 -52.95 16.89
C LEU A 37 -23.87 -52.40 15.48
N LEU A 38 -22.90 -51.78 14.81
CA LEU A 38 -23.05 -51.19 13.48
C LEU A 38 -23.55 -52.21 12.44
N VAL A 39 -23.03 -53.44 12.48
CA VAL A 39 -23.34 -54.52 11.55
C VAL A 39 -24.83 -54.90 11.62
N HIS A 40 -25.40 -54.91 12.82
CA HIS A 40 -26.79 -55.26 13.08
C HIS A 40 -27.79 -54.11 12.81
N GLY A 41 -27.31 -52.94 12.39
CA GLY A 41 -28.15 -51.81 11.97
C GLY A 41 -28.57 -51.83 10.49
N VAL A 42 -28.00 -52.73 9.67
CA VAL A 42 -28.13 -52.70 8.20
C VAL A 42 -28.75 -53.98 7.63
N ASP A 43 -28.32 -55.17 8.07
CA ASP A 43 -28.76 -56.46 7.51
C ASP A 43 -29.63 -57.29 8.45
N GLN A 44 -30.75 -57.82 7.93
CA GLN A 44 -31.68 -58.67 8.69
C GLN A 44 -31.25 -60.16 8.77
N GLN A 45 -30.11 -60.54 8.19
CA GLN A 45 -29.71 -61.96 8.06
C GLN A 45 -28.75 -62.47 9.16
N GLN A 46 -28.31 -61.63 10.09
CA GLN A 46 -27.50 -62.08 11.25
C GLN A 46 -28.34 -62.26 12.52
N SER A 47 -27.79 -62.99 13.50
CA SER A 47 -28.44 -63.25 14.77
C SER A 47 -28.82 -61.94 15.50
N SER A 48 -30.02 -61.95 16.10
CA SER A 48 -30.56 -60.80 16.80
C SER A 48 -29.70 -60.41 18.00
N VAL A 49 -29.22 -59.16 18.03
CA VAL A 49 -28.47 -58.59 19.17
C VAL A 49 -29.22 -58.80 20.50
N TRP A 50 -30.54 -58.70 20.47
CA TRP A 50 -31.41 -58.90 21.64
C TRP A 50 -31.41 -60.36 22.14
N ALA A 51 -31.16 -61.33 21.26
CA ALA A 51 -30.93 -62.73 21.64
C ALA A 51 -29.52 -62.90 22.22
N ILE A 52 -28.48 -62.38 21.55
CA ILE A 52 -27.08 -62.47 22.00
C ILE A 52 -26.91 -61.87 23.41
N LEU A 53 -27.49 -60.68 23.68
CA LEU A 53 -27.48 -60.05 25.00
C LEU A 53 -28.15 -60.94 26.06
N LYS A 54 -29.30 -61.55 25.72
CA LYS A 54 -30.08 -62.42 26.61
C LYS A 54 -29.36 -63.75 26.91
N GLU A 55 -28.70 -64.34 25.92
CA GLU A 55 -27.89 -65.56 26.06
C GLU A 55 -26.66 -65.32 26.95
N ASN A 56 -26.03 -64.15 26.83
CA ASN A 56 -24.93 -63.70 27.69
C ASN A 56 -25.42 -63.06 29.01
N GLY A 57 -26.65 -63.36 29.46
CA GLY A 57 -27.21 -62.94 30.75
C GLY A 57 -27.37 -61.42 30.95
N THR A 58 -27.11 -60.61 29.92
CA THR A 58 -27.00 -59.15 30.02
C THR A 58 -28.32 -58.51 29.67
N THR A 59 -29.00 -57.88 30.62
CA THR A 59 -30.27 -57.21 30.33
C THR A 59 -30.03 -55.90 29.58
N VAL A 60 -30.88 -55.63 28.58
CA VAL A 60 -30.92 -54.35 27.84
C VAL A 60 -31.04 -53.15 28.79
N LYS A 61 -31.77 -53.32 29.90
CA LYS A 61 -31.91 -52.30 30.94
C LYS A 61 -30.59 -52.01 31.65
N SER A 62 -29.84 -53.04 32.06
CA SER A 62 -28.51 -52.90 32.65
C SER A 62 -27.56 -52.15 31.70
N LEU A 63 -27.60 -52.45 30.40
CA LEU A 63 -26.79 -51.76 29.40
C LEU A 63 -27.16 -50.27 29.27
N VAL A 64 -28.46 -49.93 29.18
CA VAL A 64 -28.92 -48.53 29.09
C VAL A 64 -28.59 -47.75 30.37
N ALA A 65 -28.71 -48.36 31.55
CA ALA A 65 -28.33 -47.74 32.83
C ALA A 65 -26.82 -47.47 32.93
N VAL A 66 -25.97 -48.38 32.44
CA VAL A 66 -24.52 -48.13 32.34
C VAL A 66 -24.23 -46.98 31.37
N LEU A 67 -24.85 -46.95 30.19
CA LEU A 67 -24.66 -45.87 29.22
C LEU A 67 -25.09 -44.51 29.79
N SER A 68 -26.21 -44.43 30.53
CA SER A 68 -26.65 -43.18 31.14
C SER A 68 -25.70 -42.63 32.20
N LEU A 69 -25.00 -43.49 32.96
CA LEU A 69 -24.02 -43.03 33.95
C LEU A 69 -22.88 -42.24 33.28
N PHE A 70 -22.36 -42.72 32.15
CA PHE A 70 -21.33 -42.00 31.39
C PHE A 70 -21.85 -40.74 30.71
N VAL A 71 -23.08 -40.75 30.19
CA VAL A 71 -23.75 -39.56 29.63
C VAL A 71 -23.96 -38.47 30.71
N LEU A 72 -24.42 -38.86 31.90
CA LEU A 72 -24.61 -37.96 33.05
C LEU A 72 -23.29 -37.57 33.75
N ALA A 73 -22.20 -38.30 33.52
CA ALA A 73 -20.85 -37.88 33.87
C ALA A 73 -20.35 -36.78 32.92
N GLY A 74 -20.40 -37.01 31.60
CA GLY A 74 -19.94 -36.07 30.57
C GLY A 74 -20.70 -34.74 30.51
N LYS A 75 -21.95 -34.72 31.01
CA LYS A 75 -22.78 -33.50 31.18
C LYS A 75 -22.32 -32.58 32.32
N SER A 76 -21.49 -33.07 33.26
CA SER A 76 -21.02 -32.25 34.38
C SER A 76 -20.11 -31.11 33.92
N LYS A 77 -20.27 -29.90 34.47
CA LYS A 77 -19.34 -28.78 34.22
C LYS A 77 -17.90 -29.15 34.59
N ALA A 78 -17.73 -29.83 35.72
CA ALA A 78 -16.45 -30.31 36.24
C ALA A 78 -15.98 -31.64 35.59
N ALA A 79 -16.57 -32.08 34.47
CA ALA A 79 -16.17 -33.32 33.81
C ALA A 79 -14.79 -33.19 33.13
N SER A 80 -13.91 -34.17 33.39
CA SER A 80 -12.62 -34.28 32.70
C SER A 80 -12.80 -34.55 31.20
N VAL A 81 -11.74 -34.31 30.41
CA VAL A 81 -11.71 -34.61 28.97
C VAL A 81 -12.17 -36.05 28.70
N GLN A 82 -11.59 -37.01 29.42
CA GLN A 82 -11.90 -38.44 29.29
C GLN A 82 -13.36 -38.77 29.66
N GLN A 83 -13.94 -38.07 30.65
CA GLN A 83 -15.37 -38.22 31.01
C GLN A 83 -16.29 -37.62 29.94
N LYS A 84 -15.96 -36.44 29.40
CA LYS A 84 -16.70 -35.79 28.30
C LYS A 84 -16.68 -36.64 27.04
N VAL A 85 -15.49 -37.07 26.61
CA VAL A 85 -15.29 -37.96 25.45
C VAL A 85 -16.00 -39.30 25.66
N SER A 86 -15.91 -39.92 26.84
CA SER A 86 -16.61 -41.19 27.12
C SER A 86 -18.13 -41.03 27.14
N GLY A 87 -18.66 -39.91 27.67
CA GLY A 87 -20.08 -39.60 27.64
C GLY A 87 -20.63 -39.42 26.22
N LEU A 88 -19.89 -38.72 25.34
CA LEU A 88 -20.24 -38.57 23.92
C LEU A 88 -20.24 -39.92 23.18
N HIS A 89 -19.29 -40.81 23.46
CA HIS A 89 -19.29 -42.17 22.93
C HIS A 89 -20.44 -43.03 23.48
N ALA A 90 -20.76 -42.92 24.77
CA ALA A 90 -21.90 -43.63 25.37
C ALA A 90 -23.24 -43.15 24.79
N ALA A 91 -23.41 -41.84 24.57
CA ALA A 91 -24.55 -41.28 23.85
C ALA A 91 -24.62 -41.80 22.40
N SER A 92 -23.49 -41.90 21.71
CA SER A 92 -23.40 -42.46 20.35
C SER A 92 -23.89 -43.92 20.30
N VAL A 93 -23.44 -44.76 21.24
CA VAL A 93 -23.90 -46.15 21.40
C VAL A 93 -25.39 -46.21 21.74
N TYR A 94 -25.90 -45.33 22.61
CA TYR A 94 -27.32 -45.29 22.95
C TYR A 94 -28.20 -44.97 21.74
N LEU A 95 -27.85 -43.95 20.96
CA LEU A 95 -28.59 -43.59 19.74
C LEU A 95 -28.54 -44.73 18.69
N LEU A 96 -27.40 -45.42 18.55
CA LEU A 96 -27.30 -46.59 17.67
C LEU A 96 -28.20 -47.75 18.13
N LEU A 97 -28.24 -48.05 19.45
CA LEU A 97 -29.11 -49.10 20.02
C LEU A 97 -30.60 -48.83 19.80
N LEU A 98 -31.03 -47.56 19.76
CA LEU A 98 -32.41 -47.19 19.41
C LEU A 98 -32.74 -47.50 17.95
N GLY A 99 -31.76 -47.37 17.05
CA GLY A 99 -31.92 -47.57 15.61
C GLY A 99 -31.92 -49.03 15.16
N ILE A 100 -31.56 -49.98 16.02
CA ILE A 100 -31.54 -51.41 15.72
C ILE A 100 -32.98 -52.00 15.75
N PRO A 101 -33.41 -52.75 14.71
CA PRO A 101 -34.73 -53.38 14.68
C PRO A 101 -35.04 -54.19 15.95
N GLY A 102 -36.22 -53.94 16.54
CA GLY A 102 -36.64 -54.55 17.81
C GLY A 102 -36.34 -53.74 19.08
N SER A 103 -35.70 -52.58 18.98
CA SER A 103 -35.47 -51.66 20.12
C SER A 103 -36.76 -51.26 20.85
N ILE A 104 -37.85 -51.04 20.10
CA ILE A 104 -39.19 -50.72 20.64
C ILE A 104 -39.74 -51.89 21.48
N ALA A 105 -39.65 -53.12 20.99
CA ALA A 105 -40.14 -54.32 21.69
C ALA A 105 -39.35 -54.58 22.99
N ASN A 106 -38.05 -54.28 22.99
CA ASN A 106 -37.17 -54.38 24.15
C ASN A 106 -37.24 -53.16 25.09
N LYS A 107 -38.04 -52.13 24.77
CA LYS A 107 -38.25 -50.90 25.55
C LYS A 107 -36.94 -50.14 25.88
N VAL A 108 -36.09 -49.98 24.85
CA VAL A 108 -34.79 -49.27 24.93
C VAL A 108 -34.96 -47.74 25.07
N PHE A 109 -36.02 -47.18 24.49
CA PHE A 109 -36.26 -45.74 24.45
C PHE A 109 -36.60 -45.15 25.83
N HIS A 110 -35.89 -44.09 26.21
CA HIS A 110 -36.12 -43.32 27.42
C HIS A 110 -35.95 -41.83 27.13
N GLU A 111 -37.02 -41.07 27.29
CA GLU A 111 -37.16 -39.69 26.79
C GLU A 111 -36.14 -38.71 27.39
N VAL A 112 -36.00 -38.71 28.72
CA VAL A 112 -35.03 -37.88 29.45
C VAL A 112 -33.58 -38.21 29.05
N LEU A 113 -33.29 -39.47 28.72
CA LEU A 113 -31.95 -39.89 28.29
C LEU A 113 -31.69 -39.49 26.84
N PHE A 114 -32.69 -39.60 25.95
CA PHE A 114 -32.62 -39.13 24.57
C PHE A 114 -32.34 -37.63 24.50
N ASP A 115 -33.15 -36.80 25.19
CA ASP A 115 -32.91 -35.35 25.26
C ASP A 115 -31.58 -34.99 25.93
N THR A 116 -31.13 -35.78 26.92
CA THR A 116 -29.81 -35.58 27.54
C THR A 116 -28.66 -35.91 26.58
N CYS A 117 -28.78 -36.95 25.76
CA CYS A 117 -27.82 -37.27 24.70
C CYS A 117 -27.80 -36.19 23.61
N SER A 118 -28.97 -35.71 23.20
CA SER A 118 -29.13 -34.62 22.22
C SER A 118 -28.44 -33.33 22.67
N ASN A 119 -28.62 -32.93 23.93
CA ASN A 119 -28.02 -31.71 24.50
C ASN A 119 -26.57 -31.90 25.01
N LEU A 120 -25.96 -33.09 24.85
CA LEU A 120 -24.66 -33.37 25.47
C LEU A 120 -23.50 -32.55 24.85
N THR A 121 -23.59 -32.22 23.57
CA THR A 121 -22.56 -31.46 22.83
C THR A 121 -22.30 -30.09 23.46
N SER A 122 -23.36 -29.35 23.81
CA SER A 122 -23.29 -28.01 24.39
C SER A 122 -22.80 -27.98 25.85
N HIS A 123 -22.75 -29.14 26.52
CA HIS A 123 -22.18 -29.30 27.87
C HIS A 123 -20.73 -29.83 27.84
N CYS A 124 -20.40 -30.70 26.87
CA CYS A 124 -19.04 -31.19 26.73
C CYS A 124 -18.08 -30.13 26.15
N TRP A 125 -18.51 -29.32 25.18
CA TRP A 125 -17.68 -28.24 24.63
C TRP A 125 -17.51 -27.07 25.64
N PRO A 126 -16.33 -26.41 25.72
CA PRO A 126 -16.18 -25.20 26.52
C PRO A 126 -17.03 -24.05 25.94
N GLN A 127 -17.87 -23.45 26.78
CA GLN A 127 -18.63 -22.24 26.46
C GLN A 127 -17.75 -20.99 26.64
N ASP A 128 -18.03 -19.91 25.90
CA ASP A 128 -17.12 -18.77 25.69
C ASP A 128 -16.45 -18.22 26.96
N SER A 129 -15.15 -18.49 27.12
CA SER A 129 -14.31 -17.96 28.19
C SER A 129 -13.91 -16.51 27.91
N GLY A 130 -14.87 -15.58 28.11
CA GLY A 130 -14.69 -14.13 27.99
C GLY A 130 -13.73 -13.48 29.01
N LYS A 131 -12.83 -14.26 29.64
CA LYS A 131 -11.85 -13.83 30.64
C LYS A 131 -10.44 -14.29 30.24
N LYS A 132 -9.45 -13.41 30.39
CA LYS A 132 -8.08 -13.65 29.92
C LYS A 132 -7.33 -14.65 30.83
N ARG A 133 -6.95 -15.80 30.28
CA ARG A 133 -6.00 -16.75 30.92
C ARG A 133 -4.70 -16.04 31.32
N LYS A 134 -4.37 -16.02 32.62
CA LYS A 134 -3.01 -15.70 33.12
C LYS A 134 -2.08 -16.88 32.86
N LYS A 135 -1.08 -16.74 31.99
CA LYS A 135 -0.08 -17.80 31.75
C LYS A 135 0.98 -17.77 32.85
N HIS A 136 1.01 -18.78 33.71
CA HIS A 136 2.05 -18.92 34.75
C HIS A 136 3.40 -19.28 34.12
N ASN A 137 4.46 -18.57 34.51
CA ASN A 137 5.81 -18.82 34.00
C ASN A 137 6.47 -20.01 34.72
N PHE A 138 6.58 -21.15 34.03
CA PHE A 138 7.58 -22.16 34.40
C PHE A 138 8.98 -21.63 34.05
N LYS A 139 9.84 -21.48 35.06
CA LYS A 139 11.25 -21.12 34.85
C LYS A 139 12.06 -22.38 34.57
N SER A 140 12.70 -22.44 33.41
CA SER A 140 13.82 -23.37 33.17
C SER A 140 15.04 -22.94 33.99
N SER A 141 15.76 -23.91 34.54
CA SER A 141 16.95 -23.68 35.37
C SER A 141 18.23 -23.85 34.57
N GLN A 142 19.07 -22.82 34.48
CA GLN A 142 20.54 -22.84 34.69
C GLN A 142 21.20 -21.56 34.17
N THR A 143 21.82 -20.79 35.08
CA THR A 143 23.24 -20.39 35.07
C THR A 143 23.55 -19.52 36.31
N GLU A 144 24.82 -19.22 36.57
CA GLU A 144 25.35 -18.76 37.86
C GLU A 144 25.41 -17.22 38.01
N GLY A 145 25.39 -16.66 39.24
CA GLY A 145 25.37 -15.19 39.40
C GLY A 145 25.42 -14.55 40.81
N LYS A 146 26.26 -15.06 41.73
CA LYS A 146 26.73 -14.46 43.02
C LYS A 146 26.15 -13.09 43.53
N ARG A 147 25.57 -13.12 44.74
CA ARG A 147 25.46 -12.03 45.78
C ARG A 147 24.53 -10.84 45.42
N PHE A 148 23.94 -10.06 46.36
CA PHE A 148 24.13 -9.88 47.81
C PHE A 148 22.80 -9.95 48.62
N LYS A 149 22.92 -9.91 49.95
CA LYS A 149 21.89 -9.76 51.04
C LYS A 149 22.43 -8.63 51.98
N PRO A 150 21.73 -8.06 53.00
CA PRO A 150 20.50 -8.53 53.70
C PRO A 150 19.53 -7.41 54.21
N GLN A 151 18.72 -7.76 55.24
CA GLN A 151 18.00 -6.94 56.27
C GLN A 151 16.64 -6.31 55.88
N ARG A 152 15.50 -6.73 56.48
CA ARG A 152 14.98 -6.46 57.86
C ARG A 152 14.81 -4.95 58.13
N LYS A 153 13.72 -4.47 58.75
CA LYS A 153 13.01 -5.05 59.91
C LYS A 153 11.60 -4.41 60.13
N ASP A 154 10.92 -4.86 61.19
CA ASP A 154 9.89 -4.16 62.00
C ASP A 154 8.39 -4.19 61.61
N THR A 155 7.69 -5.11 62.29
CA THR A 155 6.30 -5.10 62.82
C THR A 155 6.24 -4.23 64.13
N PRO A 156 5.11 -4.01 64.85
CA PRO A 156 3.86 -4.81 64.89
C PRO A 156 2.50 -4.08 65.16
N GLU A 157 1.45 -4.88 65.38
CA GLU A 157 0.28 -4.69 66.30
C GLU A 157 -0.75 -3.54 66.02
N GLU A 158 -2.09 -3.70 66.17
CA GLU A 158 -2.97 -4.86 66.47
C GLU A 158 -4.48 -4.47 66.27
N VAL A 159 -5.43 -5.39 66.53
CA VAL A 159 -6.89 -5.20 66.86
C VAL A 159 -7.95 -5.10 65.73
N GLU A 160 -8.52 -6.28 65.39
CA GLU A 160 -9.96 -6.65 65.30
C GLU A 160 -10.93 -6.35 64.11
N VAL A 161 -11.82 -7.35 63.93
CA VAL A 161 -13.15 -7.44 63.28
C VAL A 161 -13.33 -6.96 61.82
N ASP A 162 -13.55 -7.92 60.91
CA ASP A 162 -14.88 -8.11 60.29
C ASP A 162 -15.06 -9.53 59.71
N GLU A 163 -16.28 -9.86 59.28
CA GLU A 163 -16.74 -11.23 59.00
C GLU A 163 -16.18 -11.87 57.71
N ALA A 164 -16.05 -13.21 57.70
CA ALA A 164 -15.54 -13.99 56.57
C ALA A 164 -16.61 -14.95 56.00
N GLU A 165 -17.26 -14.57 54.91
CA GLU A 165 -18.07 -15.48 54.09
C GLU A 165 -17.16 -16.31 53.15
N GLU A 166 -17.28 -17.64 53.17
CA GLU A 166 -16.52 -18.53 52.26
C GLU A 166 -17.09 -18.53 50.82
N GLU A 167 -16.79 -17.51 50.02
CA GLU A 167 -16.94 -17.64 48.56
C GLU A 167 -15.94 -18.66 47.99
N LYS A 168 -16.43 -19.84 47.62
CA LYS A 168 -15.63 -20.90 46.98
C LYS A 168 -15.48 -20.61 45.49
N GLU A 169 -14.32 -20.13 45.07
CA GLU A 169 -13.95 -20.03 43.65
C GLU A 169 -13.92 -21.44 43.01
N GLU A 170 -14.80 -21.72 42.03
CA GLU A 170 -14.75 -22.94 41.21
C GLU A 170 -13.58 -22.87 40.21
N GLU A 171 -12.72 -23.89 40.18
CA GLU A 171 -11.58 -23.93 39.24
C GLU A 171 -12.02 -24.09 37.77
N GLU A 172 -11.69 -23.12 36.91
CA GLU A 172 -11.95 -23.21 35.46
C GLU A 172 -11.07 -24.29 34.80
N LEU A 173 -11.69 -25.39 34.36
CA LEU A 173 -11.04 -26.49 33.66
C LEU A 173 -10.36 -26.05 32.34
N ASN A 174 -9.05 -26.26 32.25
CA ASN A 174 -8.23 -25.77 31.15
C ASN A 174 -7.90 -26.86 30.11
N PHE A 175 -8.61 -26.85 28.98
CA PHE A 175 -8.36 -27.73 27.83
C PHE A 175 -7.12 -27.34 27.02
N SER A 176 -6.42 -28.35 26.48
CA SER A 176 -5.37 -28.24 25.46
C SER A 176 -5.89 -28.51 24.04
N GLY A 177 -5.08 -28.24 23.02
CA GLY A 177 -5.46 -28.50 21.62
C GLY A 177 -5.76 -29.97 21.32
N GLN A 178 -5.05 -30.92 21.95
CA GLN A 178 -5.29 -32.36 21.76
C GLN A 178 -6.60 -32.81 22.42
N ASP A 179 -7.00 -32.16 23.52
CA ASP A 179 -8.26 -32.44 24.21
C ASP A 179 -9.47 -31.96 23.40
N LEU A 180 -9.35 -30.80 22.76
CA LEU A 180 -10.38 -30.26 21.88
C LEU A 180 -10.56 -31.14 20.63
N MET A 181 -9.48 -31.75 20.12
CA MET A 181 -9.53 -32.72 19.02
C MET A 181 -10.25 -34.02 19.41
N SER A 182 -9.97 -34.59 20.58
CA SER A 182 -10.66 -35.83 21.02
C SER A 182 -12.14 -35.61 21.36
N ILE A 183 -12.49 -34.44 21.93
CA ILE A 183 -13.88 -34.03 22.12
C ILE A 183 -14.58 -33.83 20.76
N ARG A 184 -13.95 -33.14 19.81
CA ARG A 184 -14.49 -32.93 18.44
C ARG A 184 -14.83 -34.26 17.75
N ASP A 185 -13.91 -35.22 17.77
CA ASP A 185 -14.08 -36.49 17.05
C ASP A 185 -15.20 -37.35 17.67
N ALA A 186 -15.39 -37.26 19.00
CA ALA A 186 -16.52 -37.86 19.69
C ALA A 186 -17.86 -37.16 19.38
N VAL A 187 -17.88 -35.83 19.19
CA VAL A 187 -19.07 -35.10 18.71
C VAL A 187 -19.43 -35.51 17.27
N VAL A 188 -18.44 -35.67 16.38
CA VAL A 188 -18.68 -36.15 15.00
C VAL A 188 -19.34 -37.53 15.01
N LEU A 189 -18.86 -38.46 15.85
CA LEU A 189 -19.48 -39.78 16.00
C LEU A 189 -20.92 -39.69 16.52
N LEU A 190 -21.19 -38.80 17.49
CA LEU A 190 -22.52 -38.59 18.04
C LEU A 190 -23.51 -38.08 16.98
N VAL A 191 -23.11 -37.10 16.16
CA VAL A 191 -23.95 -36.58 15.07
C VAL A 191 -24.20 -37.64 14.00
N GLN A 192 -23.18 -38.44 13.64
CA GLN A 192 -23.37 -39.59 12.74
C GLN A 192 -24.33 -40.65 13.32
N SER A 193 -24.33 -40.85 14.63
CA SER A 193 -25.23 -41.79 15.32
C SER A 193 -26.67 -41.30 15.30
N LEU A 194 -26.87 -40.00 15.55
CA LEU A 194 -28.18 -39.36 15.48
C LEU A 194 -28.76 -39.44 14.06
N LEU A 195 -27.98 -39.14 13.01
CA LEU A 195 -28.46 -39.24 11.64
C LEU A 195 -28.92 -40.66 11.27
N ARG A 196 -28.15 -41.70 11.62
CA ARG A 196 -28.55 -43.10 11.37
C ARG A 196 -29.86 -43.45 12.06
N LEU A 197 -30.07 -42.97 13.29
CA LEU A 197 -31.32 -43.15 14.02
C LEU A 197 -32.51 -42.48 13.31
N LEU A 198 -32.33 -41.30 12.72
CA LEU A 198 -33.39 -40.62 11.95
C LEU A 198 -33.83 -41.42 10.71
N HIS A 199 -32.95 -42.21 10.10
CA HIS A 199 -33.30 -43.06 8.95
C HIS A 199 -34.10 -44.32 9.35
N THR A 200 -33.89 -44.89 10.54
CA THR A 200 -34.54 -46.16 10.93
C THR A 200 -35.66 -46.04 11.98
N PHE A 201 -35.75 -44.93 12.71
CA PHE A 201 -36.71 -44.75 13.81
C PHE A 201 -37.72 -43.63 13.51
N PRO A 202 -39.01 -43.95 13.27
CA PRO A 202 -39.99 -42.96 12.85
C PRO A 202 -40.44 -42.04 14.00
N ILE A 203 -39.91 -40.81 14.03
CA ILE A 203 -40.22 -39.77 15.03
C ILE A 203 -41.63 -39.12 14.84
N LYS A 204 -42.41 -39.58 13.87
CA LYS A 204 -43.61 -38.88 13.33
C LYS A 204 -44.71 -38.52 14.34
N ASP A 205 -44.81 -39.21 15.48
CA ASP A 205 -45.90 -39.02 16.46
C ASP A 205 -45.56 -38.09 17.65
N ARG A 206 -44.42 -37.39 17.63
CA ARG A 206 -44.06 -36.41 18.70
C ARG A 206 -43.52 -35.11 18.11
N GLN A 207 -44.30 -34.03 18.22
CA GLN A 207 -43.93 -32.71 17.67
C GLN A 207 -42.68 -32.10 18.33
N GLN A 208 -42.46 -32.33 19.63
CA GLN A 208 -41.32 -31.76 20.37
C GLN A 208 -39.95 -32.15 19.76
N SER A 209 -39.78 -33.43 19.41
CA SER A 209 -38.48 -34.00 19.03
C SER A 209 -38.02 -33.62 17.61
N SER A 210 -38.93 -33.20 16.72
CA SER A 210 -38.53 -32.64 15.42
C SER A 210 -37.87 -31.27 15.58
N SER A 211 -38.37 -30.42 16.49
CA SER A 211 -37.72 -29.18 16.89
C SER A 211 -36.35 -29.43 17.51
N ASN A 212 -36.26 -30.38 18.45
CA ASN A 212 -34.99 -30.70 19.12
C ASN A 212 -33.92 -31.18 18.12
N CYS A 213 -34.25 -31.98 17.10
CA CYS A 213 -33.26 -32.43 16.11
C CYS A 213 -32.76 -31.29 15.18
N ALA A 214 -33.64 -30.35 14.81
CA ALA A 214 -33.25 -29.15 14.08
C ALA A 214 -32.40 -28.18 14.94
N GLN A 215 -32.64 -28.19 16.25
CA GLN A 215 -31.89 -27.39 17.22
C GLN A 215 -30.50 -27.99 17.49
N VAL A 216 -30.38 -29.32 17.66
CA VAL A 216 -29.08 -30.01 17.80
C VAL A 216 -28.17 -29.78 16.59
N THR A 217 -28.71 -29.82 15.37
CA THR A 217 -27.93 -29.50 14.16
C THR A 217 -27.56 -28.02 14.08
N THR A 218 -28.48 -27.11 14.44
CA THR A 218 -28.20 -25.66 14.53
C THR A 218 -27.10 -25.34 15.55
N ASP A 219 -27.19 -25.87 16.76
CA ASP A 219 -26.24 -25.60 17.85
C ASP A 219 -24.88 -26.26 17.60
N SER A 220 -24.84 -27.48 17.02
CA SER A 220 -23.58 -28.11 16.59
C SER A 220 -22.88 -27.32 15.49
N ILE A 221 -23.64 -26.68 14.58
CA ILE A 221 -23.07 -25.79 13.56
C ILE A 221 -22.57 -24.49 14.19
N ILE A 222 -23.31 -23.90 15.15
CA ILE A 222 -22.87 -22.69 15.88
C ILE A 222 -21.58 -22.95 16.65
N MET A 223 -21.45 -24.11 17.30
CA MET A 223 -20.26 -24.56 18.05
C MET A 223 -18.97 -24.54 17.21
N LEU A 224 -19.08 -24.76 15.90
CA LEU A 224 -17.96 -24.81 14.96
C LEU A 224 -17.58 -23.43 14.36
N THR A 225 -18.21 -22.33 14.77
CA THR A 225 -17.97 -20.99 14.19
C THR A 225 -16.76 -20.23 14.73
N SER A 226 -15.95 -20.84 15.62
CA SER A 226 -14.66 -20.28 16.06
C SER A 226 -13.70 -20.08 14.88
N TYR A 227 -12.96 -18.96 14.87
CA TYR A 227 -12.12 -18.52 13.75
C TYR A 227 -11.13 -19.60 13.28
N GLU A 228 -10.49 -20.30 14.21
CA GLU A 228 -9.49 -21.35 13.98
C GLU A 228 -10.07 -22.61 13.31
N PHE A 229 -11.38 -22.84 13.43
CA PHE A 229 -12.02 -24.12 13.06
C PHE A 229 -13.02 -24.02 11.91
N ARG A 230 -13.29 -22.82 11.35
CA ARG A 230 -14.31 -22.60 10.31
C ARG A 230 -14.18 -23.51 9.08
N SER A 231 -12.97 -23.71 8.57
CA SER A 231 -12.70 -24.59 7.41
C SER A 231 -13.04 -26.05 7.71
N HIS A 232 -12.60 -26.56 8.86
CA HIS A 232 -12.92 -27.91 9.33
C HIS A 232 -14.43 -28.08 9.62
N GLY A 233 -15.08 -27.04 10.16
CA GLY A 233 -16.53 -27.01 10.35
C GLY A 233 -17.32 -27.04 9.04
N ALA A 234 -16.86 -26.30 8.03
CA ALA A 234 -17.43 -26.33 6.69
C ALA A 234 -17.27 -27.71 6.03
N GLN A 235 -16.10 -28.34 6.17
CA GLN A 235 -15.87 -29.72 5.71
C GLN A 235 -16.78 -30.73 6.41
N ALA A 236 -16.96 -30.62 7.73
CA ALA A 236 -17.89 -31.48 8.48
C ALA A 236 -19.34 -31.30 8.00
N VAL A 237 -19.80 -30.06 7.77
CA VAL A 237 -21.12 -29.78 7.17
C VAL A 237 -21.23 -30.37 5.76
N GLY A 238 -20.16 -30.32 4.96
CA GLY A 238 -20.07 -31.00 3.67
C GLY A 238 -20.27 -32.51 3.77
N MET A 239 -19.58 -33.17 4.71
CA MET A 239 -19.74 -34.61 4.95
C MET A 239 -21.17 -34.95 5.39
N LEU A 240 -21.78 -34.17 6.28
CA LEU A 240 -23.17 -34.37 6.73
C LEU A 240 -24.18 -34.20 5.58
N THR A 241 -24.04 -33.14 4.78
CA THR A 241 -24.93 -32.86 3.64
C THR A 241 -24.77 -33.85 2.49
N SER A 242 -23.63 -34.52 2.36
CA SER A 242 -23.43 -35.60 1.36
C SER A 242 -24.36 -36.80 1.58
N GLN A 243 -24.81 -37.03 2.83
CA GLN A 243 -25.64 -38.18 3.22
C GLN A 243 -27.16 -37.88 3.18
N MET A 244 -27.55 -36.62 2.98
CA MET A 244 -28.97 -36.21 2.98
C MET A 244 -29.69 -36.62 1.69
N GLU A 245 -30.96 -36.97 1.78
CA GLU A 245 -31.84 -37.08 0.59
C GLU A 245 -32.12 -35.69 -0.01
N GLY A 246 -32.53 -35.64 -1.28
CA GLY A 246 -32.70 -34.37 -2.02
C GLY A 246 -33.64 -33.37 -1.34
N ARG A 247 -34.68 -33.84 -0.66
CA ARG A 247 -35.61 -33.00 0.12
C ARG A 247 -34.95 -32.37 1.34
N ASP A 248 -34.22 -33.14 2.12
CA ASP A 248 -33.61 -32.67 3.37
C ASP A 248 -32.38 -31.80 3.09
N TYR A 249 -31.64 -32.11 2.03
CA TYR A 249 -30.61 -31.24 1.48
C TYR A 249 -31.21 -29.87 1.08
N ALA A 250 -32.33 -29.85 0.37
CA ALA A 250 -32.98 -28.60 -0.03
C ALA A 250 -33.50 -27.79 1.18
N TYR A 251 -34.04 -28.44 2.21
CA TYR A 251 -34.35 -27.77 3.49
C TYR A 251 -33.10 -27.19 4.16
N PHE A 252 -31.99 -27.92 4.17
CA PHE A 252 -30.72 -27.43 4.72
C PHE A 252 -30.18 -26.22 3.94
N ILE A 253 -30.22 -26.22 2.60
CA ILE A 253 -29.80 -25.06 1.80
C ILE A 253 -30.76 -23.87 1.96
N LYS A 254 -32.07 -24.10 2.12
CA LYS A 254 -33.07 -23.06 2.46
C LYS A 254 -32.77 -22.44 3.85
N TRP A 255 -32.32 -23.22 4.82
CA TRP A 255 -31.81 -22.74 6.11
C TRP A 255 -30.49 -21.97 5.97
N LEU A 256 -29.51 -22.51 5.24
CA LEU A 256 -28.19 -21.92 5.05
C LEU A 256 -28.26 -20.58 4.30
N PHE A 257 -29.18 -20.45 3.34
CA PHE A 257 -29.49 -19.18 2.68
C PHE A 257 -29.94 -18.10 3.68
N ASN A 258 -30.83 -18.44 4.63
CA ASN A 258 -31.22 -17.53 5.70
C ASN A 258 -30.05 -17.23 6.66
N PHE A 259 -29.25 -18.24 7.03
CA PHE A 259 -28.07 -18.10 7.88
C PHE A 259 -27.00 -17.16 7.25
N SER A 260 -26.81 -17.22 5.93
CA SER A 260 -25.91 -16.34 5.16
C SER A 260 -26.31 -14.86 5.20
N ARG A 261 -27.53 -14.54 5.62
CA ARG A 261 -28.08 -13.19 5.72
C ARG A 261 -28.12 -12.66 7.16
N HIS A 262 -27.55 -13.39 8.11
CA HIS A 262 -27.54 -13.01 9.53
C HIS A 262 -26.69 -11.75 9.79
N SER A 263 -27.14 -10.90 10.70
CA SER A 263 -26.42 -9.72 11.21
C SER A 263 -24.96 -9.98 11.65
N LYS A 264 -24.63 -11.14 12.23
CA LYS A 264 -23.26 -11.48 12.68
C LYS A 264 -22.36 -11.85 11.49
N MET A 265 -21.33 -11.04 11.22
CA MET A 265 -20.36 -11.25 10.13
C MET A 265 -19.79 -12.67 10.06
N VAL A 266 -19.39 -13.25 11.18
CA VAL A 266 -18.79 -14.60 11.25
C VAL A 266 -19.72 -15.68 10.69
N ARG A 267 -21.04 -15.56 10.89
CA ARG A 267 -22.04 -16.49 10.33
C ARG A 267 -22.16 -16.36 8.81
N ARG A 268 -22.01 -15.13 8.27
CA ARG A 268 -21.98 -14.88 6.82
C ARG A 268 -20.69 -15.42 6.17
N LEU A 269 -19.53 -15.24 6.82
CA LEU A 269 -18.26 -15.83 6.37
C LEU A 269 -18.33 -17.37 6.35
N PHE A 270 -18.77 -17.99 7.45
CA PHE A 270 -18.93 -19.45 7.52
C PHE A 270 -19.91 -19.98 6.46
N SER A 271 -20.93 -19.20 6.07
CA SER A 271 -21.83 -19.57 4.97
C SER A 271 -21.12 -19.62 3.61
N VAL A 272 -20.18 -18.70 3.36
CA VAL A 272 -19.32 -18.72 2.16
C VAL A 272 -18.37 -19.91 2.21
N ASP A 273 -17.77 -20.19 3.37
CA ASP A 273 -16.89 -21.35 3.60
C ASP A 273 -17.63 -22.67 3.31
N VAL A 274 -18.87 -22.84 3.80
CA VAL A 274 -19.73 -24.02 3.53
C VAL A 274 -20.11 -24.12 2.06
N VAL A 275 -20.45 -23.01 1.39
CA VAL A 275 -20.81 -23.03 -0.04
C VAL A 275 -19.64 -23.53 -0.91
N MET A 276 -18.39 -23.16 -0.59
CA MET A 276 -17.24 -23.68 -1.33
C MET A 276 -17.12 -25.21 -1.21
N VAL A 277 -17.28 -25.77 -0.02
CA VAL A 277 -17.27 -27.23 0.21
C VAL A 277 -18.43 -27.93 -0.51
N LEU A 278 -19.59 -27.28 -0.63
CA LEU A 278 -20.73 -27.82 -1.39
C LEU A 278 -20.48 -27.80 -2.91
N LEU A 279 -19.77 -26.79 -3.43
CA LEU A 279 -19.44 -26.69 -4.87
C LEU A 279 -18.39 -27.73 -5.34
N GLU A 280 -17.67 -28.35 -4.41
CA GLU A 280 -16.78 -29.49 -4.66
C GLU A 280 -17.51 -30.85 -4.75
N GLN A 281 -18.79 -30.90 -4.36
CA GLN A 281 -19.63 -32.11 -4.43
C GLN A 281 -20.27 -32.29 -5.82
N PRO A 282 -20.79 -33.49 -6.16
CA PRO A 282 -21.60 -33.66 -7.37
C PRO A 282 -22.90 -32.84 -7.31
N GLU A 283 -23.21 -32.13 -8.40
CA GLU A 283 -24.42 -31.29 -8.50
C GLU A 283 -25.70 -32.14 -8.48
N ARG A 284 -26.55 -31.88 -7.49
CA ARG A 284 -27.85 -32.54 -7.29
C ARG A 284 -28.90 -32.04 -8.26
N ARG A 285 -29.78 -32.93 -8.69
CA ARG A 285 -30.80 -32.67 -9.71
C ARG A 285 -32.13 -32.20 -9.09
N PRO A 286 -32.87 -31.25 -9.71
CA PRO A 286 -34.17 -30.81 -9.22
C PRO A 286 -35.18 -31.96 -9.01
N GLU A 287 -35.10 -33.00 -9.84
CA GLU A 287 -35.99 -34.17 -9.78
C GLU A 287 -35.77 -35.06 -8.54
N GLU A 288 -34.69 -34.85 -7.76
CA GLU A 288 -34.47 -35.49 -6.46
C GLU A 288 -35.41 -34.94 -5.36
N CYS A 289 -36.18 -33.89 -5.64
CA CYS A 289 -37.13 -33.30 -4.70
C CYS A 289 -38.55 -33.23 -5.28
N GLN A 290 -39.49 -33.92 -4.63
CA GLN A 290 -40.91 -33.91 -5.00
C GLN A 290 -41.64 -32.61 -4.62
N ASP A 291 -40.95 -31.66 -3.98
CA ASP A 291 -41.50 -30.41 -3.46
C ASP A 291 -41.02 -29.24 -4.34
N PRO A 292 -41.91 -28.59 -5.12
CA PRO A 292 -41.52 -27.59 -6.12
C PRO A 292 -41.01 -26.28 -5.51
N GLU A 293 -41.31 -25.98 -4.24
CA GLU A 293 -40.68 -24.82 -3.57
C GLU A 293 -39.22 -25.12 -3.20
N LEU A 294 -38.90 -26.39 -2.94
CA LEU A 294 -37.58 -26.81 -2.47
C LEU A 294 -36.64 -27.19 -3.63
N ALA A 295 -37.20 -27.67 -4.75
CA ALA A 295 -36.44 -28.03 -5.95
C ALA A 295 -35.48 -26.92 -6.45
N CYS A 296 -35.76 -25.65 -6.16
CA CYS A 296 -34.91 -24.52 -6.57
C CYS A 296 -33.59 -24.39 -5.76
N PHE A 297 -33.43 -25.08 -4.63
CA PHE A 297 -32.26 -25.00 -3.77
C PHE A 297 -31.18 -26.07 -4.05
N LEU A 298 -31.46 -27.09 -4.87
CA LEU A 298 -30.50 -28.17 -5.17
C LEU A 298 -29.38 -27.78 -6.17
N PRO A 299 -29.62 -27.03 -7.26
CA PRO A 299 -28.60 -26.78 -8.27
C PRO A 299 -27.46 -25.87 -7.80
N HIS A 300 -26.23 -26.09 -8.28
CA HIS A 300 -25.07 -25.25 -7.96
C HIS A 300 -25.26 -23.82 -8.44
N LYS A 301 -26.11 -23.59 -9.44
CA LYS A 301 -26.56 -22.26 -9.86
C LYS A 301 -27.14 -21.44 -8.68
N PHE A 302 -27.92 -22.04 -7.79
CA PHE A 302 -28.46 -21.31 -6.63
C PHE A 302 -27.35 -20.91 -5.66
N LEU A 303 -26.42 -21.83 -5.36
CA LEU A 303 -25.27 -21.58 -4.49
C LEU A 303 -24.40 -20.43 -5.05
N ILE A 304 -24.03 -20.49 -6.32
CA ILE A 304 -23.19 -19.48 -6.97
C ILE A 304 -23.92 -18.13 -7.05
N GLN A 305 -25.18 -18.10 -7.51
CA GLN A 305 -25.89 -16.85 -7.78
C GLN A 305 -26.47 -16.20 -6.51
N SER A 306 -27.16 -16.97 -5.67
CA SER A 306 -27.91 -16.47 -4.50
C SER A 306 -27.07 -16.39 -3.22
N MET A 307 -25.99 -17.18 -3.11
CA MET A 307 -25.19 -17.27 -1.87
C MET A 307 -23.75 -16.75 -2.04
N LEU A 308 -23.08 -16.98 -3.17
CA LEU A 308 -21.72 -16.48 -3.41
C LEU A 308 -21.74 -15.07 -4.05
N PHE A 309 -22.29 -14.92 -5.25
CA PHE A 309 -22.31 -13.67 -6.01
C PHE A 309 -23.12 -12.56 -5.33
N ALA A 310 -24.17 -12.92 -4.60
CA ALA A 310 -24.96 -11.97 -3.80
C ALA A 310 -24.17 -11.34 -2.62
N ARG A 311 -23.04 -11.94 -2.19
CA ARG A 311 -22.19 -11.37 -1.12
C ARG A 311 -21.17 -10.34 -1.63
N GLN A 312 -21.03 -10.11 -2.93
CA GLN A 312 -20.24 -8.99 -3.45
C GLN A 312 -20.77 -7.62 -3.00
N MET A 313 -22.04 -7.56 -2.57
CA MET A 313 -22.73 -6.37 -2.07
C MET A 313 -23.04 -6.49 -0.56
N ASP A 314 -22.31 -7.33 0.20
CA ASP A 314 -22.44 -7.43 1.65
C ASP A 314 -22.01 -6.13 2.35
N GLU A 315 -22.55 -5.81 3.52
CA GLU A 315 -22.17 -4.62 4.30
C GLU A 315 -20.73 -4.71 4.85
N SER A 316 -20.18 -5.92 5.01
CA SER A 316 -18.81 -6.13 5.48
C SER A 316 -17.82 -6.26 4.32
N PRO A 317 -16.79 -5.38 4.21
CA PRO A 317 -15.72 -5.52 3.22
C PRO A 317 -14.98 -6.87 3.32
N SER A 318 -14.90 -7.46 4.52
CA SER A 318 -14.28 -8.78 4.71
C SER A 318 -15.13 -9.90 4.09
N VAL A 319 -16.47 -9.78 4.14
CA VAL A 319 -17.38 -10.73 3.47
C VAL A 319 -17.37 -10.53 1.95
N GLN A 320 -17.38 -9.27 1.48
CA GLN A 320 -17.21 -8.96 0.05
C GLN A 320 -15.90 -9.54 -0.50
N GLY A 321 -14.77 -9.24 0.16
CA GLY A 321 -13.43 -9.64 -0.28
C GLY A 321 -13.24 -11.17 -0.27
N HIS A 322 -13.78 -11.86 0.73
CA HIS A 322 -13.76 -13.33 0.81
C HIS A 322 -14.64 -13.95 -0.28
N ALA A 323 -15.88 -13.49 -0.45
CA ALA A 323 -16.76 -13.98 -1.51
C ALA A 323 -16.19 -13.76 -2.93
N LEU A 324 -15.50 -12.64 -3.17
CA LEU A 324 -14.80 -12.37 -4.43
C LEU A 324 -13.58 -13.28 -4.64
N ALA A 325 -12.84 -13.61 -3.57
CA ALA A 325 -11.75 -14.59 -3.64
C ALA A 325 -12.29 -16.01 -3.93
N CYS A 326 -13.38 -16.42 -3.26
CA CYS A 326 -14.08 -17.67 -3.50
C CYS A 326 -14.65 -17.77 -4.93
N LEU A 327 -15.23 -16.69 -5.47
CA LEU A 327 -15.66 -16.62 -6.88
C LEU A 327 -14.49 -16.81 -7.86
N ALA A 328 -13.31 -16.28 -7.56
CA ALA A 328 -12.11 -16.52 -8.37
C ALA A 328 -11.61 -17.97 -8.23
N GLN A 329 -11.65 -18.55 -7.02
CA GLN A 329 -11.31 -19.95 -6.77
C GLN A 329 -12.26 -20.92 -7.50
N CYS A 330 -13.55 -20.57 -7.65
CA CYS A 330 -14.51 -21.34 -8.44
C CYS A 330 -14.13 -21.48 -9.93
N LEU A 331 -13.23 -20.65 -10.44
CA LEU A 331 -12.68 -20.76 -11.80
C LEU A 331 -11.52 -21.77 -11.89
N GLU A 332 -10.93 -22.15 -10.74
CA GLU A 332 -9.84 -23.12 -10.62
C GLU A 332 -10.32 -24.51 -10.18
N LEU A 333 -11.60 -24.65 -9.81
CA LEU A 333 -12.23 -25.95 -9.56
C LEU A 333 -12.33 -26.76 -10.86
N SER A 334 -12.12 -28.08 -10.76
CA SER A 334 -12.17 -29.03 -11.87
C SER A 334 -13.57 -29.25 -12.48
N SER A 335 -14.62 -28.65 -11.90
CA SER A 335 -16.00 -28.74 -12.38
C SER A 335 -16.30 -27.70 -13.47
N LEU A 336 -16.26 -28.15 -14.73
CA LEU A 336 -16.65 -27.37 -15.92
C LEU A 336 -18.03 -26.68 -15.79
N ASN A 337 -18.97 -27.25 -15.05
CA ASN A 337 -20.27 -26.62 -14.77
C ASN A 337 -20.11 -25.38 -13.89
N VAL A 338 -19.35 -25.48 -12.79
CA VAL A 338 -19.11 -24.36 -11.86
C VAL A 338 -18.33 -23.24 -12.56
N THR A 339 -17.29 -23.57 -13.33
CA THR A 339 -16.54 -22.60 -14.14
C THR A 339 -17.47 -21.86 -15.12
N ARG A 340 -18.33 -22.59 -15.85
CA ARG A 340 -19.29 -22.00 -16.80
C ARG A 340 -20.36 -21.15 -16.11
N LEU A 341 -20.87 -21.57 -14.95
CA LEU A 341 -21.85 -20.79 -14.18
C LEU A 341 -21.25 -19.49 -13.67
N CYS A 342 -20.03 -19.51 -13.12
CA CYS A 342 -19.31 -18.30 -12.72
C CYS A 342 -19.00 -17.36 -13.90
N LEU A 343 -18.59 -17.91 -15.05
CA LEU A 343 -18.37 -17.13 -16.27
C LEU A 343 -19.67 -16.54 -16.85
N HIS A 344 -20.80 -17.23 -16.74
CA HIS A 344 -22.10 -16.73 -17.19
C HIS A 344 -22.63 -15.61 -16.27
N VAL A 345 -22.52 -15.78 -14.95
CA VAL A 345 -22.89 -14.76 -13.96
C VAL A 345 -21.98 -13.53 -14.05
N SER A 346 -20.68 -13.71 -14.29
CA SER A 346 -19.75 -12.61 -14.58
C SER A 346 -19.99 -11.96 -15.95
N GLY A 347 -20.30 -12.74 -16.99
CA GLY A 347 -20.55 -12.25 -18.34
C GLY A 347 -21.74 -11.31 -18.45
N SER A 348 -22.72 -11.43 -17.55
CA SER A 348 -23.86 -10.52 -17.42
C SER A 348 -23.47 -9.07 -17.05
N LEU A 349 -22.23 -8.82 -16.60
CA LEU A 349 -21.70 -7.45 -16.44
C LEU A 349 -21.25 -6.82 -17.77
N ASN A 350 -20.92 -7.63 -18.79
CA ASN A 350 -20.34 -7.16 -20.06
C ASN A 350 -21.36 -7.13 -21.22
N SER A 351 -22.57 -7.68 -21.05
CA SER A 351 -23.54 -7.89 -22.13
C SER A 351 -24.62 -6.80 -22.22
N GLN A 352 -24.25 -5.55 -22.53
CA GLN A 352 -25.18 -4.51 -22.99
C GLN A 352 -25.19 -4.34 -24.52
N GLN A 353 -25.25 -5.44 -25.28
CA GLN A 353 -25.71 -5.39 -26.68
C GLN A 353 -26.15 -6.76 -27.26
N THR A 354 -26.92 -6.69 -28.34
CA THR A 354 -27.34 -7.75 -29.27
C THR A 354 -28.34 -8.85 -28.81
N GLN A 355 -29.62 -8.53 -29.05
CA GLN A 355 -30.67 -9.40 -29.65
C GLN A 355 -31.48 -10.38 -28.78
N LYS A 356 -32.56 -10.91 -29.38
CA LYS A 356 -33.84 -11.31 -28.75
C LYS A 356 -34.22 -12.78 -29.04
N THR A 357 -35.32 -13.21 -28.41
CA THR A 357 -36.10 -14.45 -28.62
C THR A 357 -35.42 -15.72 -28.06
N TYR A 358 -36.09 -16.59 -27.30
CA TYR A 358 -37.54 -16.80 -27.10
C TYR A 358 -38.03 -16.66 -25.64
N HIS A 359 -39.36 -16.55 -25.50
CA HIS A 359 -40.13 -16.55 -24.24
C HIS A 359 -40.08 -17.94 -23.55
N THR A 360 -40.38 -18.13 -22.25
CA THR A 360 -41.65 -17.79 -21.57
C THR A 360 -41.57 -17.56 -20.05
N LEU A 361 -42.27 -16.49 -19.60
CA LEU A 361 -42.97 -16.31 -18.29
C LEU A 361 -42.11 -16.28 -17.01
N SER A 362 -42.47 -15.61 -15.89
CA SER A 362 -43.32 -14.43 -15.55
C SER A 362 -43.24 -14.27 -14.01
N PHE A 363 -43.26 -13.12 -13.33
CA PHE A 363 -43.41 -11.66 -13.60
C PHE A 363 -42.38 -10.91 -12.68
N ARG A 364 -42.34 -9.58 -12.45
CA ARG A 364 -43.24 -8.43 -12.71
C ARG A 364 -42.42 -7.16 -12.99
N THR A 365 -42.84 -6.38 -13.98
CA THR A 365 -42.12 -5.19 -14.47
C THR A 365 -42.59 -3.91 -13.76
N VAL A 366 -41.70 -2.92 -13.62
CA VAL A 366 -42.02 -1.48 -13.66
C VAL A 366 -41.18 -0.90 -14.79
N GLU A 367 -41.79 -0.05 -15.62
CA GLU A 367 -41.29 0.24 -16.97
C GLU A 367 -40.33 1.42 -17.02
N ILE A 368 -39.39 1.37 -17.98
CA ILE A 368 -38.52 2.49 -18.33
C ILE A 368 -39.16 3.19 -19.54
N SER A 369 -39.61 4.43 -19.36
CA SER A 369 -39.96 5.31 -20.48
C SER A 369 -38.71 5.90 -21.12
N SER A 370 -38.67 5.92 -22.45
CA SER A 370 -37.48 6.29 -23.23
C SER A 370 -37.62 7.67 -23.87
N THR A 371 -36.82 8.63 -23.42
CA THR A 371 -36.28 9.73 -24.26
C THR A 371 -35.12 10.46 -23.55
N ASP A 372 -34.06 10.65 -24.32
CA ASP A 372 -33.07 11.75 -24.29
C ASP A 372 -31.64 11.45 -23.83
N SER A 373 -30.72 12.14 -24.52
CA SER A 373 -29.32 11.76 -24.67
C SER A 373 -28.36 12.62 -23.84
N SER A 374 -27.94 12.12 -22.68
CA SER A 374 -26.69 12.57 -22.03
C SER A 374 -26.22 11.59 -20.96
N GLY A 375 -24.91 11.31 -20.91
CA GLY A 375 -24.26 10.81 -19.69
C GLY A 375 -24.18 9.28 -19.48
N CYS A 376 -23.66 8.53 -20.46
CA CYS A 376 -23.13 7.18 -20.21
C CYS A 376 -21.60 7.23 -20.08
N ASP A 377 -21.12 7.67 -18.91
CA ASP A 377 -19.71 7.53 -18.52
C ASP A 377 -19.68 7.04 -17.06
N GLY A 378 -19.75 5.72 -16.90
CA GLY A 378 -20.21 5.07 -15.66
C GLY A 378 -19.68 3.67 -15.43
N GLU A 379 -18.55 3.30 -16.02
CA GLU A 379 -17.94 1.97 -15.84
C GLU A 379 -17.36 1.78 -14.42
N THR A 380 -18.22 1.27 -13.53
CA THR A 380 -17.89 0.36 -12.41
C THR A 380 -16.52 0.52 -11.73
N LYS A 381 -16.30 1.65 -11.03
CA LYS A 381 -15.24 1.77 -10.01
C LYS A 381 -15.58 0.96 -8.74
N LYS A 382 -15.48 -0.38 -8.82
CA LYS A 382 -15.59 -1.30 -7.67
C LYS A 382 -14.20 -1.56 -7.03
N PRO A 383 -14.05 -1.49 -5.70
CA PRO A 383 -12.81 -1.83 -5.02
C PRO A 383 -12.67 -3.36 -4.86
N PHE A 384 -11.98 -4.01 -5.80
CA PHE A 384 -11.62 -5.43 -5.68
C PHE A 384 -10.44 -5.62 -4.71
N SER A 385 -10.39 -6.74 -3.98
CA SER A 385 -9.21 -7.14 -3.23
C SER A 385 -8.09 -7.56 -4.19
N GLN A 386 -6.82 -7.41 -3.78
CA GLN A 386 -5.66 -7.70 -4.63
C GLN A 386 -5.69 -9.14 -5.20
N GLN A 387 -5.99 -10.13 -4.36
CA GLN A 387 -6.07 -11.53 -4.78
C GLN A 387 -7.24 -11.80 -5.72
N ALA A 388 -8.41 -11.18 -5.50
CA ALA A 388 -9.55 -11.31 -6.40
C ALA A 388 -9.25 -10.69 -7.78
N LEU A 389 -8.60 -9.52 -7.82
CA LEU A 389 -8.17 -8.89 -9.07
C LEU A 389 -7.17 -9.78 -9.84
N VAL A 390 -6.19 -10.39 -9.16
CA VAL A 390 -5.27 -11.36 -9.77
C VAL A 390 -6.03 -12.55 -10.35
N GLY A 391 -6.97 -13.15 -9.62
CA GLY A 391 -7.74 -14.29 -10.11
C GLY A 391 -8.59 -13.97 -11.34
N LEU A 392 -9.28 -12.82 -11.33
CA LEU A 392 -10.11 -12.35 -12.45
C LEU A 392 -9.27 -12.05 -13.71
N LEU A 393 -8.05 -11.55 -13.54
CA LEU A 393 -7.10 -11.29 -14.64
C LEU A 393 -6.41 -12.57 -15.15
N LYS A 394 -5.99 -13.46 -14.24
CA LYS A 394 -5.40 -14.79 -14.54
C LYS A 394 -6.31 -15.62 -15.44
N HIS A 395 -7.62 -15.59 -15.21
CA HIS A 395 -8.62 -16.34 -15.97
C HIS A 395 -9.30 -15.55 -17.09
N ASN A 396 -8.77 -14.38 -17.46
CA ASN A 396 -9.29 -13.51 -18.52
C ASN A 396 -10.78 -13.06 -18.32
N VAL A 397 -11.31 -13.10 -17.10
CA VAL A 397 -12.69 -12.64 -16.79
C VAL A 397 -12.79 -11.12 -16.93
N ILE A 398 -11.70 -10.44 -16.57
CA ILE A 398 -11.48 -9.01 -16.80
C ILE A 398 -10.32 -8.90 -17.80
N PRO A 399 -10.36 -7.98 -18.78
CA PRO A 399 -9.25 -7.79 -19.72
C PRO A 399 -7.98 -7.32 -19.02
N MET A 400 -6.83 -7.84 -19.48
CA MET A 400 -5.47 -7.43 -19.13
C MET A 400 -5.12 -6.04 -19.69
N SER A 401 -5.94 -5.04 -19.35
CA SER A 401 -5.75 -3.64 -19.74
C SER A 401 -4.67 -2.97 -18.89
N LEU A 402 -4.08 -1.90 -19.43
CA LEU A 402 -3.10 -1.08 -18.73
C LEU A 402 -3.66 -0.55 -17.40
N GLU A 403 -4.93 -0.14 -17.36
CA GLU A 403 -5.56 0.41 -16.15
C GLU A 403 -5.73 -0.64 -15.04
N ASN A 404 -6.17 -1.85 -15.38
CA ASN A 404 -6.33 -2.92 -14.38
C ASN A 404 -4.98 -3.36 -13.79
N LEU A 405 -3.92 -3.31 -14.60
CA LEU A 405 -2.56 -3.65 -14.17
C LEU A 405 -1.88 -2.50 -13.41
N ALA A 406 -2.15 -1.24 -13.78
CA ALA A 406 -1.69 -0.06 -13.05
C ALA A 406 -2.21 -0.07 -11.60
N ARG A 407 -3.52 -0.31 -11.40
CA ARG A 407 -4.16 -0.43 -10.08
C ARG A 407 -3.49 -1.48 -9.16
N LEU A 408 -2.85 -2.51 -9.73
CA LEU A 408 -2.11 -3.53 -8.99
C LEU A 408 -0.63 -3.13 -8.77
N SER A 409 0.02 -2.55 -9.79
CA SER A 409 1.40 -2.07 -9.76
C SER A 409 1.61 -0.89 -8.79
N GLU A 410 0.65 0.04 -8.73
CA GLU A 410 0.62 1.17 -7.78
C GLU A 410 0.67 0.69 -6.32
N ARG A 411 0.02 -0.44 -6.01
CA ARG A 411 -0.02 -1.00 -4.65
C ARG A 411 1.32 -1.59 -4.19
N CYS A 412 2.29 -1.79 -5.08
CA CYS A 412 3.68 -2.05 -4.68
C CYS A 412 4.33 -0.87 -3.94
N ARG A 413 3.73 0.33 -4.01
CA ARG A 413 4.18 1.58 -3.35
C ARG A 413 3.19 2.09 -2.29
N ASP A 414 2.20 1.29 -1.91
CA ASP A 414 1.21 1.61 -0.87
C ASP A 414 1.89 1.93 0.48
N PRO A 415 1.44 2.91 1.28
CA PRO A 415 2.08 3.20 2.57
C PRO A 415 2.14 2.01 3.55
N ALA A 416 1.26 1.01 3.44
CA ALA A 416 1.24 -0.15 4.33
C ALA A 416 2.17 -1.28 3.85
N VAL A 417 3.09 -1.73 4.72
CA VAL A 417 4.12 -2.73 4.39
C VAL A 417 3.55 -4.09 3.99
N SER A 418 2.48 -4.56 4.64
CA SER A 418 1.79 -5.81 4.26
C SER A 418 1.18 -5.67 2.85
N VAL A 419 0.57 -4.53 2.54
CA VAL A 419 -0.02 -4.22 1.22
C VAL A 419 1.05 -4.18 0.12
N LYS A 420 2.22 -3.55 0.35
CA LYS A 420 3.37 -3.61 -0.59
C LYS A 420 3.83 -5.05 -0.84
N LYS A 421 4.10 -5.79 0.25
CA LYS A 421 4.59 -7.19 0.19
C LYS A 421 3.59 -8.13 -0.50
N LYS A 422 2.29 -7.88 -0.35
CA LYS A 422 1.24 -8.65 -1.02
C LYS A 422 1.06 -8.23 -2.47
N ALA A 423 1.14 -6.94 -2.80
CA ALA A 423 1.12 -6.45 -4.18
C ALA A 423 2.27 -7.02 -5.02
N LEU A 424 3.52 -6.93 -4.53
CA LEU A 424 4.71 -7.48 -5.20
C LEU A 424 4.54 -8.98 -5.54
N GLN A 425 3.98 -9.75 -4.60
CA GLN A 425 3.65 -11.15 -4.81
C GLN A 425 2.53 -11.35 -5.83
N CYS A 426 1.42 -10.62 -5.72
CA CYS A 426 0.30 -10.67 -6.66
C CYS A 426 0.71 -10.35 -8.11
N VAL A 427 1.60 -9.36 -8.29
CA VAL A 427 2.16 -8.99 -9.59
C VAL A 427 3.12 -10.08 -10.11
N GLY A 428 3.87 -10.77 -9.23
CA GLY A 428 4.65 -11.95 -9.57
C GLY A 428 3.81 -13.17 -9.98
N GLU A 429 2.78 -13.52 -9.19
CA GLU A 429 1.82 -14.60 -9.47
C GLU A 429 1.17 -14.44 -10.85
N LEU A 430 0.78 -13.20 -11.21
CA LEU A 430 0.17 -12.90 -12.51
C LEU A 430 1.17 -12.91 -13.68
N LEU A 431 2.44 -12.55 -13.46
CA LEU A 431 3.48 -12.66 -14.49
C LEU A 431 3.76 -14.12 -14.83
N THR A 432 3.95 -14.98 -13.82
CA THR A 432 4.16 -16.43 -13.99
C THR A 432 2.97 -17.10 -14.71
N ALA A 433 1.74 -16.60 -14.52
CA ALA A 433 0.56 -17.08 -15.21
C ALA A 433 0.38 -16.55 -16.65
N LYS A 434 1.04 -15.44 -17.03
CA LYS A 434 0.91 -14.77 -18.35
C LYS A 434 2.27 -14.25 -18.86
N PRO A 435 3.32 -15.09 -18.98
CA PRO A 435 4.69 -14.62 -19.22
C PRO A 435 4.87 -13.89 -20.56
N GLU A 436 4.12 -14.28 -21.59
CA GLU A 436 4.20 -13.68 -22.94
C GLU A 436 3.46 -12.33 -23.06
N CYS A 437 2.74 -11.89 -22.01
CA CYS A 437 1.96 -10.66 -22.06
C CYS A 437 2.85 -9.41 -21.87
N ARG A 438 3.25 -8.76 -22.96
CA ARG A 438 4.02 -7.49 -22.97
C ARG A 438 3.51 -6.41 -22.01
N VAL A 439 2.18 -6.29 -21.84
CA VAL A 439 1.58 -5.31 -20.90
C VAL A 439 1.82 -5.72 -19.44
N MET A 440 1.72 -7.02 -19.14
CA MET A 440 2.06 -7.57 -17.82
C MET A 440 3.54 -7.46 -17.50
N GLN A 441 4.41 -7.76 -18.47
CA GLN A 441 5.87 -7.59 -18.36
C GLN A 441 6.22 -6.13 -17.96
N LYS A 442 5.62 -5.13 -18.63
CA LYS A 442 5.81 -3.70 -18.29
C LYS A 442 5.26 -3.34 -16.90
N ALA A 443 4.06 -3.80 -16.55
CA ALA A 443 3.46 -3.52 -15.24
C ALA A 443 4.26 -4.15 -14.07
N TRP A 444 4.84 -5.33 -14.29
CA TRP A 444 5.74 -5.98 -13.34
C TRP A 444 7.03 -5.17 -13.13
N LEU A 445 7.69 -4.75 -14.22
CA LEU A 445 8.88 -3.89 -14.12
C LEU A 445 8.59 -2.57 -13.38
N GLN A 446 7.48 -1.91 -13.68
CA GLN A 446 7.07 -0.64 -13.06
C GLN A 446 6.72 -0.75 -11.57
N GLY A 447 6.29 -1.93 -11.11
CA GLY A 447 5.95 -2.19 -9.72
C GLY A 447 7.14 -2.70 -8.90
N VAL A 448 7.88 -3.68 -9.43
CA VAL A 448 8.92 -4.42 -8.71
C VAL A 448 10.26 -3.69 -8.72
N VAL A 449 10.72 -3.15 -9.86
CA VAL A 449 12.06 -2.55 -9.95
C VAL A 449 12.23 -1.32 -9.03
N PRO A 450 11.25 -0.39 -8.91
CA PRO A 450 11.34 0.72 -7.96
C PRO A 450 11.29 0.30 -6.48
N ALA A 451 10.72 -0.85 -6.14
CA ALA A 451 10.64 -1.33 -4.75
C ALA A 451 12.01 -1.73 -4.16
N VAL A 452 13.05 -1.84 -4.99
CA VAL A 452 14.45 -2.02 -4.56
C VAL A 452 14.98 -0.85 -3.72
N VAL A 453 14.37 0.34 -3.83
CA VAL A 453 14.75 1.53 -3.04
C VAL A 453 13.68 1.95 -2.03
N ASP A 454 12.82 1.01 -1.61
CA ASP A 454 11.76 1.27 -0.62
C ASP A 454 12.33 1.75 0.74
N SER A 455 11.51 2.38 1.58
CA SER A 455 11.94 2.78 2.93
C SER A 455 12.23 1.61 3.85
N GLU A 456 11.59 0.45 3.60
CA GLU A 456 11.66 -0.74 4.44
C GLU A 456 12.53 -1.84 3.81
N SER A 457 13.56 -2.30 4.52
CA SER A 457 14.47 -3.36 4.05
C SER A 457 13.72 -4.62 3.62
N SER A 458 12.78 -5.10 4.42
CA SER A 458 12.00 -6.31 4.10
C SER A 458 11.05 -6.18 2.89
N VAL A 459 10.93 -5.00 2.29
CA VAL A 459 10.31 -4.78 0.96
C VAL A 459 11.38 -4.80 -0.14
N GLN A 460 12.52 -4.15 0.09
CA GLN A 460 13.69 -4.23 -0.80
C GLN A 460 14.13 -5.69 -1.03
N ASP A 461 14.23 -6.48 0.05
CA ASP A 461 14.64 -7.88 0.00
C ASP A 461 13.68 -8.73 -0.85
N LYS A 462 12.36 -8.57 -0.68
CA LYS A 462 11.35 -9.29 -1.48
C LYS A 462 11.34 -8.85 -2.94
N ALA A 463 11.65 -7.58 -3.23
CA ALA A 463 11.80 -7.08 -4.59
C ALA A 463 13.08 -7.64 -5.25
N LEU A 464 14.20 -7.65 -4.54
CA LEU A 464 15.47 -8.21 -5.00
C LEU A 464 15.40 -9.73 -5.20
N GLU A 465 14.67 -10.46 -4.35
CA GLU A 465 14.42 -11.89 -4.52
C GLU A 465 13.60 -12.16 -5.79
N ALA A 466 12.49 -11.45 -6.01
CA ALA A 466 11.67 -11.60 -7.21
C ALA A 466 12.46 -11.28 -8.49
N LEU A 467 13.32 -10.26 -8.46
CA LEU A 467 14.20 -9.90 -9.57
C LEU A 467 15.33 -10.93 -9.78
N ASP A 468 15.90 -11.51 -8.72
CA ASP A 468 16.94 -12.56 -8.79
C ASP A 468 16.38 -13.86 -9.38
N GLN A 469 15.18 -14.26 -8.95
CA GLN A 469 14.45 -15.41 -9.49
C GLN A 469 14.09 -15.24 -10.97
N VAL A 470 13.54 -14.08 -11.37
CA VAL A 470 13.04 -13.85 -12.74
C VAL A 470 14.14 -13.43 -13.73
N LEU A 471 15.21 -12.77 -13.27
CA LEU A 471 16.27 -12.24 -14.16
C LEU A 471 17.59 -12.99 -14.02
N LEU A 472 18.18 -13.07 -12.82
CA LEU A 472 19.55 -13.59 -12.66
C LEU A 472 19.63 -15.12 -12.77
N SER A 473 18.70 -15.84 -12.11
CA SER A 473 18.75 -17.31 -12.03
C SER A 473 18.57 -18.03 -13.38
N GLN A 474 18.08 -17.33 -14.40
CA GLN A 474 17.82 -17.88 -15.73
C GLN A 474 18.98 -17.68 -16.73
N VAL A 475 20.04 -16.95 -16.35
CA VAL A 475 21.23 -16.72 -17.20
C VAL A 475 22.11 -17.98 -17.23
N LYS A 476 21.65 -18.96 -18.01
CA LYS A 476 22.33 -20.22 -18.34
C LYS A 476 23.21 -20.03 -19.60
N LEU A 477 24.11 -20.95 -19.88
CA LEU A 477 24.98 -20.91 -21.07
C LEU A 477 24.15 -20.93 -22.37
N CYS A 478 24.52 -20.10 -23.36
CA CYS A 478 23.96 -20.14 -24.71
C CYS A 478 24.68 -21.19 -25.57
N SER A 479 23.94 -21.87 -26.44
CA SER A 479 24.47 -22.76 -27.46
C SER A 479 23.53 -22.80 -28.67
N ASP A 480 24.09 -22.98 -29.86
CA ASP A 480 23.40 -22.79 -31.16
C ASP A 480 22.23 -23.76 -31.42
N SER A 481 22.01 -24.73 -30.53
CA SER A 481 20.92 -25.71 -30.58
C SER A 481 19.92 -25.61 -29.41
N CYS A 482 20.15 -24.71 -28.45
CA CYS A 482 19.28 -24.54 -27.29
C CYS A 482 18.07 -23.65 -27.58
N CYS A 483 16.91 -24.26 -27.78
CA CYS A 483 15.64 -23.55 -27.68
C CYS A 483 15.48 -23.00 -26.24
N LEU A 484 15.40 -21.67 -26.11
CA LEU A 484 15.20 -20.99 -24.82
C LEU A 484 13.94 -21.50 -24.14
N ASP A 485 14.04 -21.85 -22.85
CA ASP A 485 12.86 -22.18 -22.04
C ASP A 485 11.98 -20.93 -21.80
N SER A 486 10.71 -21.13 -21.45
CA SER A 486 9.75 -20.03 -21.30
C SER A 486 10.16 -19.00 -20.25
N SER A 487 10.88 -19.42 -19.21
CA SER A 487 11.45 -18.53 -18.19
C SER A 487 12.64 -17.73 -18.74
N GLN A 488 13.53 -18.33 -19.52
CA GLN A 488 14.61 -17.62 -20.20
C GLN A 488 14.09 -16.61 -21.22
N ARG A 489 13.08 -16.98 -22.02
CA ARG A 489 12.44 -16.04 -22.96
C ARG A 489 11.87 -14.84 -22.22
N LEU A 490 11.17 -15.06 -21.11
CA LEU A 490 10.66 -14.00 -20.23
C LEU A 490 11.80 -13.12 -19.67
N THR A 491 12.91 -13.72 -19.21
CA THR A 491 14.09 -12.97 -18.74
C THR A 491 14.62 -12.01 -19.80
N TRP A 492 14.84 -12.52 -21.02
CA TRP A 492 15.40 -11.71 -22.11
C TRP A 492 14.39 -10.67 -22.65
N ASP A 493 13.09 -10.98 -22.65
CA ASP A 493 12.03 -10.01 -22.92
C ASP A 493 12.02 -8.85 -21.93
N LEU A 494 12.13 -9.14 -20.62
CA LEU A 494 12.16 -8.13 -19.56
C LEU A 494 13.41 -7.26 -19.62
N LEU A 495 14.57 -7.85 -19.93
CA LEU A 495 15.84 -7.12 -20.12
C LEU A 495 15.81 -6.26 -21.40
N GLY A 496 15.21 -6.75 -22.49
CA GLY A 496 14.97 -5.96 -23.70
C GLY A 496 14.01 -4.78 -23.45
N LEU A 497 12.95 -5.00 -22.67
CA LEU A 497 12.05 -3.92 -22.23
C LEU A 497 12.78 -2.89 -21.36
N LEU A 498 13.67 -3.30 -20.45
CA LEU A 498 14.51 -2.38 -19.68
C LEU A 498 15.50 -1.60 -20.57
N CYS A 499 16.04 -2.22 -21.62
CA CYS A 499 17.04 -1.63 -22.52
C CYS A 499 16.46 -0.60 -23.54
N HIS A 500 15.15 -0.67 -23.83
CA HIS A 500 14.52 0.14 -24.88
C HIS A 500 13.28 0.93 -24.42
N ASP A 501 12.33 0.28 -23.75
CA ASP A 501 11.03 0.88 -23.41
C ASP A 501 11.02 1.54 -22.02
N CYS A 502 11.67 0.91 -21.04
CA CYS A 502 11.59 1.24 -19.61
C CYS A 502 12.88 1.89 -19.06
N HIS A 503 13.56 2.69 -19.88
CA HIS A 503 14.81 3.41 -19.54
C HIS A 503 14.72 4.20 -18.21
N ASN A 504 13.53 4.71 -17.86
CA ASN A 504 13.27 5.41 -16.60
C ASN A 504 13.51 4.54 -15.34
N LEU A 505 13.59 3.21 -15.48
CA LEU A 505 13.93 2.27 -14.41
C LEU A 505 15.44 1.99 -14.28
N SER A 506 16.28 2.48 -15.21
CA SER A 506 17.73 2.22 -15.29
C SER A 506 18.48 2.50 -13.99
N HIS A 507 18.12 3.57 -13.28
CA HIS A 507 18.76 3.94 -12.00
C HIS A 507 18.39 2.99 -10.85
N TYR A 508 17.10 2.63 -10.70
CA TYR A 508 16.66 1.60 -9.75
C TYR A 508 17.30 0.23 -10.05
N PHE A 509 17.38 -0.16 -11.32
CA PHE A 509 18.02 -1.39 -11.76
C PHE A 509 19.54 -1.39 -11.49
N SER A 510 20.23 -0.27 -11.73
CA SER A 510 21.64 -0.09 -11.39
C SER A 510 21.87 -0.20 -9.87
N ARG A 511 20.91 0.25 -9.05
CA ARG A 511 20.93 0.06 -7.59
C ARG A 511 20.70 -1.40 -7.19
N ALA A 512 19.81 -2.13 -7.88
CA ALA A 512 19.64 -3.59 -7.68
C ALA A 512 20.96 -4.34 -7.94
N VAL A 513 21.62 -4.05 -9.07
CA VAL A 513 22.94 -4.63 -9.39
C VAL A 513 24.00 -4.27 -8.34
N THR A 514 24.00 -3.04 -7.83
CA THR A 514 24.90 -2.63 -6.73
C THR A 514 24.67 -3.47 -5.45
N MET A 515 23.42 -3.86 -5.17
CA MET A 515 23.06 -4.67 -4.00
C MET A 515 23.39 -6.16 -4.21
N TRP A 516 23.09 -6.72 -5.39
CA TRP A 516 23.48 -8.08 -5.76
C TRP A 516 25.00 -8.30 -5.82
N SER A 517 25.76 -7.27 -6.22
CA SER A 517 27.23 -7.29 -6.18
C SER A 517 27.76 -7.43 -4.74
N LYS A 518 27.16 -6.70 -3.79
CA LYS A 518 27.48 -6.85 -2.35
C LYS A 518 27.07 -8.23 -1.80
N GLN A 519 25.99 -8.82 -2.33
CA GLN A 519 25.58 -10.21 -2.06
C GLN A 519 26.43 -11.27 -2.80
N LYS A 520 27.43 -10.88 -3.60
CA LYS A 520 28.32 -11.75 -4.39
C LYS A 520 27.58 -12.67 -5.39
N LYS A 521 26.43 -12.23 -5.91
CA LYS A 521 25.64 -12.99 -6.90
C LYS A 521 26.37 -13.22 -8.23
N PHE A 522 27.20 -12.27 -8.65
CA PHE A 522 27.91 -12.31 -9.94
C PHE A 522 29.19 -13.15 -9.83
N THR A 523 29.04 -14.45 -10.07
CA THR A 523 30.17 -15.38 -10.16
C THR A 523 30.84 -15.31 -11.54
N PRO A 524 32.12 -15.74 -11.68
CA PRO A 524 32.76 -15.85 -12.99
C PRO A 524 31.99 -16.75 -13.98
N LEU A 525 31.29 -17.77 -13.49
CA LEU A 525 30.40 -18.62 -14.29
C LEU A 525 29.17 -17.86 -14.80
N PHE A 526 28.51 -17.05 -13.95
CA PHE A 526 27.42 -16.18 -14.38
C PHE A 526 27.87 -15.21 -15.48
N ILE A 527 29.05 -14.60 -15.34
CA ILE A 527 29.60 -13.70 -16.36
C ILE A 527 29.92 -14.47 -17.65
N THR A 528 30.47 -15.68 -17.56
CA THR A 528 30.76 -16.53 -18.74
C THR A 528 29.46 -16.90 -19.49
N ASN A 529 28.40 -17.26 -18.76
CA ASN A 529 27.07 -17.48 -19.34
C ASN A 529 26.55 -16.20 -20.01
N LEU A 530 26.62 -15.05 -19.33
CA LEU A 530 26.15 -13.76 -19.86
C LEU A 530 26.88 -13.36 -21.16
N ILE A 531 28.20 -13.57 -21.23
CA ILE A 531 29.01 -13.34 -22.44
C ILE A 531 28.52 -14.20 -23.61
N SER A 532 28.10 -15.45 -23.38
CA SER A 532 27.60 -16.30 -24.48
C SER A 532 26.31 -15.79 -25.15
N HIS A 533 25.60 -14.83 -24.54
CA HIS A 533 24.40 -14.19 -25.12
C HIS A 533 24.70 -12.87 -25.85
N THR A 534 25.96 -12.40 -25.92
CA THR A 534 26.28 -11.09 -26.53
C THR A 534 26.19 -11.05 -28.06
N GLU A 535 26.14 -12.21 -28.72
CA GLU A 535 25.94 -12.36 -30.18
C GLU A 535 24.55 -12.97 -30.55
N ALA A 536 23.65 -13.15 -29.57
CA ALA A 536 22.31 -13.72 -29.79
C ALA A 536 21.25 -12.65 -30.15
N ASP A 537 20.07 -13.07 -30.63
CA ASP A 537 18.95 -12.18 -31.00
C ASP A 537 18.57 -11.17 -29.89
N HIS A 538 18.70 -11.58 -28.63
CA HIS A 538 18.41 -10.78 -27.43
C HIS A 538 19.63 -10.06 -26.83
N ALA A 539 20.74 -9.93 -27.58
CA ALA A 539 22.00 -9.36 -27.11
C ALA A 539 21.85 -7.99 -26.40
N ALA A 540 20.87 -7.16 -26.78
CA ALA A 540 20.62 -5.87 -26.14
C ALA A 540 20.39 -5.99 -24.61
N GLY A 541 19.70 -7.05 -24.15
CA GLY A 541 19.51 -7.34 -22.73
C GLY A 541 20.77 -7.88 -22.05
N ALA A 542 21.61 -8.63 -22.79
CA ALA A 542 22.88 -9.15 -22.30
C ALA A 542 23.91 -8.02 -22.10
N TRP A 543 24.04 -7.12 -23.07
CA TRP A 543 24.91 -5.93 -22.98
C TRP A 543 24.46 -4.97 -21.87
N LEU A 544 23.15 -4.77 -21.66
CA LEU A 544 22.62 -4.01 -20.51
C LEU A 544 23.13 -4.59 -19.19
N LEU A 545 22.94 -5.89 -18.93
CA LEU A 545 23.45 -6.53 -17.71
C LEU A 545 24.97 -6.42 -17.58
N LEU A 546 25.70 -6.67 -18.67
CA LEU A 546 27.15 -6.68 -18.68
C LEU A 546 27.71 -5.29 -18.32
N SER A 547 27.12 -4.21 -18.84
CA SER A 547 27.47 -2.80 -18.54
C SER A 547 27.23 -2.35 -17.09
N LYS A 548 26.78 -3.26 -16.21
CA LYS A 548 26.61 -3.04 -14.77
C LYS A 548 27.40 -4.03 -13.90
N VAL A 549 28.06 -5.02 -14.52
CA VAL A 549 28.66 -6.19 -13.85
C VAL A 549 30.12 -6.47 -14.29
N VAL A 550 30.57 -5.98 -15.45
CA VAL A 550 31.80 -6.46 -16.10
C VAL A 550 33.11 -6.12 -15.37
N SER A 551 33.09 -5.19 -14.40
CA SER A 551 34.22 -4.69 -13.59
C SER A 551 34.86 -5.74 -12.65
N SER A 552 34.81 -7.02 -13.04
CA SER A 552 35.34 -8.20 -12.32
C SER A 552 35.68 -9.34 -13.29
N SER A 553 35.89 -9.06 -14.59
CA SER A 553 36.07 -10.09 -15.63
C SER A 553 37.02 -9.70 -16.76
N ILE A 554 37.61 -10.70 -17.42
CA ILE A 554 38.71 -10.54 -18.38
C ILE A 554 38.42 -11.36 -19.65
N ARG A 555 38.59 -10.72 -20.81
CA ARG A 555 38.31 -11.15 -22.21
C ARG A 555 36.83 -11.13 -22.65
N LEU A 556 36.63 -10.40 -23.75
CA LEU A 556 35.42 -10.34 -24.58
C LEU A 556 35.85 -10.41 -26.06
N PRO A 557 35.00 -10.90 -26.99
CA PRO A 557 35.29 -10.89 -28.42
C PRO A 557 34.96 -9.52 -29.05
N TYR A 558 35.90 -8.58 -29.04
CA TYR A 558 35.67 -7.19 -29.48
C TYR A 558 35.47 -6.98 -31.00
N ALA A 559 35.78 -7.97 -31.85
CA ALA A 559 36.13 -7.78 -33.26
C ALA A 559 34.96 -7.57 -34.26
N LYS A 560 33.71 -7.43 -33.80
CA LYS A 560 32.51 -7.34 -34.69
C LYS A 560 31.49 -6.25 -34.32
N ILE A 561 31.67 -5.56 -33.21
CA ILE A 561 30.53 -4.99 -32.45
C ILE A 561 29.96 -3.67 -33.04
N LEU A 562 30.64 -3.04 -34.00
CA LEU A 562 30.30 -1.67 -34.46
C LEU A 562 29.32 -1.57 -35.66
N ASN A 563 28.77 -2.69 -36.17
CA ASN A 563 27.86 -2.68 -37.32
C ASN A 563 26.40 -2.99 -36.92
N GLU A 564 25.47 -2.11 -37.31
CA GLU A 564 24.01 -2.28 -37.27
C GLU A 564 23.39 -2.73 -35.92
N ILE A 565 23.80 -2.10 -34.81
CA ILE A 565 23.18 -2.30 -33.48
C ILE A 565 22.48 -1.01 -33.00
N SER A 566 21.48 -1.15 -32.11
CA SER A 566 20.71 -0.02 -31.57
C SER A 566 21.57 0.93 -30.73
N VAL A 567 21.19 2.22 -30.72
CA VAL A 567 21.88 3.29 -29.97
C VAL A 567 22.12 2.94 -28.50
N THR A 568 21.12 2.41 -27.78
CA THR A 568 21.29 2.07 -26.35
C THR A 568 22.22 0.88 -26.16
N THR A 569 22.18 -0.11 -27.05
CA THR A 569 23.13 -1.23 -27.04
C THR A 569 24.56 -0.73 -27.25
N CYS A 570 24.79 0.16 -28.24
CA CYS A 570 26.11 0.74 -28.50
C CYS A 570 26.66 1.51 -27.29
N CYS A 571 25.81 2.23 -26.56
CA CYS A 571 26.22 2.86 -25.29
C CYS A 571 26.63 1.83 -24.23
N HIS A 572 25.85 0.75 -24.04
CA HIS A 572 26.21 -0.33 -23.10
C HIS A 572 27.53 -1.03 -23.47
N ILE A 573 27.77 -1.27 -24.76
CA ILE A 573 29.03 -1.80 -25.30
C ILE A 573 30.21 -0.88 -24.96
N LEU A 574 30.05 0.43 -25.21
CA LEU A 574 31.08 1.43 -24.97
C LEU A 574 31.41 1.58 -23.47
N CYS A 575 30.41 1.50 -22.59
CA CYS A 575 30.64 1.41 -21.14
C CYS A 575 31.47 0.16 -20.79
N VAL A 576 31.08 -1.03 -21.29
CA VAL A 576 31.83 -2.27 -21.07
C VAL A 576 33.28 -2.17 -21.55
N MET A 577 33.52 -1.54 -22.71
CA MET A 577 34.87 -1.31 -23.25
C MET A 577 35.71 -0.34 -22.39
N GLY A 578 35.06 0.59 -21.68
CA GLY A 578 35.69 1.46 -20.69
C GLY A 578 36.00 0.71 -19.38
N ASP A 579 35.03 -0.03 -18.84
CA ASP A 579 35.16 -0.77 -17.58
C ASP A 579 36.28 -1.83 -17.62
N ILE A 580 36.49 -2.49 -18.76
CA ILE A 580 37.56 -3.48 -18.94
C ILE A 580 38.92 -2.86 -19.29
N ALA A 581 39.04 -1.53 -19.40
CA ALA A 581 40.22 -0.86 -19.94
C ALA A 581 41.52 -1.23 -19.22
N GLU A 582 41.50 -1.41 -17.91
CA GLU A 582 42.69 -1.78 -17.11
C GLU A 582 43.20 -3.20 -17.43
N HIS A 583 42.41 -4.03 -18.11
CA HIS A 583 42.74 -5.41 -18.50
C HIS A 583 43.13 -5.54 -19.99
N LEU A 584 43.05 -4.47 -20.79
CA LEU A 584 43.42 -4.48 -22.20
C LEU A 584 44.91 -4.19 -22.42
N ASN A 585 45.54 -4.91 -23.36
CA ASN A 585 46.91 -4.62 -23.76
C ASN A 585 47.00 -3.30 -24.56
N LYS A 586 48.20 -2.69 -24.60
CA LYS A 586 48.41 -1.36 -25.19
C LYS A 586 47.99 -1.30 -26.66
N ASP A 587 48.30 -2.33 -27.45
CA ASP A 587 47.95 -2.38 -28.88
C ASP A 587 46.43 -2.40 -29.12
N THR A 588 45.67 -3.12 -28.28
CA THR A 588 44.20 -3.15 -28.36
C THR A 588 43.60 -1.82 -27.90
N LYS A 589 44.16 -1.20 -26.85
CA LYS A 589 43.76 0.15 -26.43
C LYS A 589 43.92 1.15 -27.58
N TYR A 590 45.10 1.24 -28.18
CA TYR A 590 45.36 2.21 -29.25
C TYR A 590 44.46 2.00 -30.47
N ARG A 591 44.25 0.75 -30.92
CA ARG A 591 43.30 0.46 -32.01
C ARG A 591 41.89 0.95 -31.70
N ILE A 592 41.36 0.65 -30.51
CA ILE A 592 40.03 1.12 -30.10
C ILE A 592 39.98 2.66 -30.04
N ILE A 593 41.03 3.31 -29.54
CA ILE A 593 41.12 4.78 -29.51
C ILE A 593 41.10 5.35 -30.93
N ASP A 594 41.90 4.80 -31.85
CA ASP A 594 41.96 5.22 -33.25
C ASP A 594 40.61 5.00 -33.97
N ASP A 595 39.98 3.84 -33.79
CA ASP A 595 38.66 3.50 -34.34
C ASP A 595 37.58 4.49 -33.84
N LEU A 596 37.49 4.69 -32.52
CA LEU A 596 36.52 5.62 -31.92
C LEU A 596 36.78 7.07 -32.33
N MET A 597 38.05 7.51 -32.38
CA MET A 597 38.42 8.84 -32.85
C MET A 597 38.09 9.01 -34.34
N SER A 598 38.24 7.98 -35.18
CA SER A 598 37.85 8.05 -36.59
C SER A 598 36.32 8.25 -36.73
N LEU A 599 35.52 7.50 -35.96
CA LEU A 599 34.07 7.59 -35.95
C LEU A 599 33.57 8.94 -35.42
N LEU A 600 34.14 9.44 -34.32
CA LEU A 600 33.81 10.75 -33.74
C LEU A 600 34.09 11.90 -34.74
N LYS A 601 35.21 11.84 -35.48
CA LYS A 601 35.58 12.83 -36.51
C LYS A 601 34.61 12.88 -37.69
N THR A 602 33.77 11.86 -37.90
CA THR A 602 32.73 11.90 -38.95
C THR A 602 31.51 12.76 -38.58
N PHE A 603 31.29 13.01 -37.28
CA PHE A 603 30.06 13.60 -36.74
C PHE A 603 28.75 12.88 -37.19
N THR A 604 28.82 11.61 -37.61
CA THR A 604 27.63 10.82 -38.01
C THR A 604 26.89 10.19 -36.84
N LEU A 605 27.57 9.93 -35.72
CA LEU A 605 27.04 9.31 -34.50
C LEU A 605 25.85 10.07 -33.86
N SER A 606 25.10 9.40 -32.96
CA SER A 606 24.07 10.03 -32.13
C SER A 606 24.69 10.75 -30.91
N LEU A 607 23.92 11.59 -30.22
CA LEU A 607 24.42 12.39 -29.08
C LEU A 607 24.81 11.49 -27.90
N GLU A 608 24.06 10.42 -27.68
CA GLU A 608 24.26 9.41 -26.65
C GLU A 608 25.55 8.62 -26.90
N VAL A 609 25.78 8.21 -28.16
CA VAL A 609 27.01 7.49 -28.56
C VAL A 609 28.23 8.42 -28.53
N ILE A 610 28.08 9.70 -28.86
CA ILE A 610 29.15 10.72 -28.68
C ILE A 610 29.54 10.84 -27.21
N SER A 611 28.57 10.94 -26.30
CA SER A 611 28.83 10.98 -24.85
C SER A 611 29.57 9.72 -24.37
N ALA A 612 29.07 8.54 -24.74
CA ALA A 612 29.66 7.27 -24.34
C ALA A 612 31.09 7.08 -24.91
N ALA A 613 31.31 7.36 -26.19
CA ALA A 613 32.61 7.14 -26.83
C ALA A 613 33.72 8.04 -26.26
N VAL A 614 33.42 9.28 -25.86
CA VAL A 614 34.41 10.16 -25.21
C VAL A 614 34.74 9.68 -23.79
N GLU A 615 33.75 9.19 -23.03
CA GLU A 615 33.99 8.55 -21.73
C GLU A 615 34.83 7.26 -21.88
N THR A 616 34.54 6.42 -22.89
CA THR A 616 35.37 5.24 -23.20
C THR A 616 36.82 5.63 -23.54
N ILE A 617 37.04 6.70 -24.32
CA ILE A 617 38.38 7.22 -24.61
C ILE A 617 39.07 7.72 -23.33
N TYR A 618 38.34 8.36 -22.41
CA TYR A 618 38.87 8.76 -21.10
C TYR A 618 39.32 7.56 -20.27
N GLN A 619 38.48 6.51 -20.13
CA GLN A 619 38.82 5.31 -19.37
C GLN A 619 39.97 4.50 -20.03
N LEU A 620 40.01 4.41 -21.36
CA LEU A 620 41.12 3.75 -22.08
C LEU A 620 42.46 4.48 -21.87
N GLY A 621 42.44 5.81 -21.86
CA GLY A 621 43.59 6.68 -21.63
C GLY A 621 43.99 6.87 -20.16
N ARG A 622 43.23 6.31 -19.20
CA ARG A 622 43.48 6.44 -17.77
C ARG A 622 44.80 5.78 -17.37
N SER A 623 45.60 6.51 -16.57
CA SER A 623 46.90 6.11 -16.05
C SER A 623 47.12 6.70 -14.65
N ASP A 624 47.88 5.99 -13.82
CA ASP A 624 48.22 6.38 -12.43
C ASP A 624 48.89 7.77 -12.33
N ASP A 625 49.56 8.22 -13.41
CA ASP A 625 50.03 9.60 -13.51
C ASP A 625 48.96 10.49 -14.15
N VAL A 626 48.32 11.32 -13.30
CA VAL A 626 47.35 12.34 -13.69
C VAL A 626 47.88 13.26 -14.81
N ARG A 627 49.19 13.52 -14.88
CA ARG A 627 49.78 14.33 -15.96
C ARG A 627 49.83 13.60 -17.29
N GLN A 628 50.06 12.29 -17.30
CA GLN A 628 50.00 11.48 -18.53
C GLN A 628 48.56 11.33 -19.00
N THR A 629 47.62 11.05 -18.10
CA THR A 629 46.18 11.05 -18.37
C THR A 629 45.74 12.38 -18.96
N GLN A 630 46.07 13.51 -18.32
CA GLN A 630 45.68 14.83 -18.82
C GLN A 630 46.38 15.21 -20.14
N ALA A 631 47.62 14.76 -20.39
CA ALA A 631 48.30 14.96 -21.67
C ALA A 631 47.60 14.18 -22.80
N PHE A 632 47.22 12.92 -22.56
CA PHE A 632 46.46 12.09 -23.48
C PHE A 632 45.11 12.73 -23.84
N LEU A 633 44.37 13.26 -22.85
CA LEU A 633 43.08 13.93 -23.09
C LEU A 633 43.26 15.27 -23.82
N ASN A 634 44.31 16.02 -23.50
CA ASN A 634 44.69 17.25 -24.19
C ASN A 634 45.12 17.01 -25.66
N GLN A 635 45.49 15.78 -26.03
CA GLN A 635 45.69 15.37 -27.42
C GLN A 635 44.34 15.03 -28.07
N HIS A 636 43.66 14.00 -27.59
CA HIS A 636 42.48 13.43 -28.29
C HIS A 636 41.24 14.31 -28.18
N CYS A 637 40.80 14.64 -26.95
CA CYS A 637 39.68 15.56 -26.76
C CYS A 637 40.03 16.98 -27.23
N GLY A 638 41.31 17.39 -27.12
CA GLY A 638 41.80 18.66 -27.65
C GLY A 638 41.70 18.79 -29.18
N GLU A 639 41.92 17.71 -29.93
CA GLU A 639 41.67 17.67 -31.37
C GLU A 639 40.18 17.84 -31.68
N MET A 640 39.30 17.15 -30.95
CA MET A 640 37.85 17.26 -31.11
C MET A 640 37.33 18.68 -30.82
N VAL A 641 37.82 19.33 -29.75
CA VAL A 641 37.53 20.74 -29.45
C VAL A 641 37.98 21.64 -30.60
N SER A 642 39.17 21.40 -31.16
CA SER A 642 39.72 22.20 -32.27
C SER A 642 38.90 22.07 -33.56
N LEU A 643 38.46 20.85 -33.91
CA LEU A 643 37.58 20.59 -35.06
C LEU A 643 36.22 21.28 -34.87
N CYS A 644 35.66 21.25 -33.66
CA CYS A 644 34.41 21.94 -33.35
C CYS A 644 34.56 23.47 -33.41
N GLU A 645 35.65 24.05 -32.88
CA GLU A 645 35.89 25.50 -32.96
C GLU A 645 36.04 25.97 -34.42
N ALA A 646 36.66 25.15 -35.28
CA ALA A 646 36.79 25.42 -36.71
C ALA A 646 35.43 25.40 -37.43
N TYR A 647 34.57 24.41 -37.14
CA TYR A 647 33.21 24.34 -37.71
C TYR A 647 32.30 25.48 -37.22
N LEU A 648 32.34 25.80 -35.92
CA LEU A 648 31.58 26.92 -35.36
C LEU A 648 32.06 28.25 -35.95
N THR A 649 33.38 28.44 -36.07
CA THR A 649 33.98 29.58 -36.79
C THR A 649 33.41 29.73 -38.20
N SER A 650 33.47 28.67 -39.01
CA SER A 650 33.08 28.75 -40.43
C SER A 650 31.58 28.88 -40.63
N THR A 651 30.76 28.41 -39.69
CA THR A 651 29.29 28.49 -39.79
C THR A 651 28.75 29.81 -39.25
N ILE A 652 29.32 30.36 -38.18
CA ILE A 652 28.82 31.57 -37.50
C ILE A 652 29.38 32.87 -38.13
N LEU A 653 30.63 32.85 -38.61
CA LEU A 653 31.31 34.05 -39.11
C LEU A 653 31.33 34.17 -40.65
N SER A 654 30.59 33.32 -41.36
CA SER A 654 30.52 33.34 -42.83
C SER A 654 29.33 34.15 -43.35
N GLU A 655 29.60 35.13 -44.22
CA GLU A 655 28.59 35.95 -44.91
C GLU A 655 27.60 35.12 -45.76
N LYS A 656 27.94 33.86 -46.09
CA LYS A 656 27.07 32.91 -46.81
C LYS A 656 26.45 31.84 -45.92
N GLY A 657 26.69 31.89 -44.60
CA GLY A 657 26.25 30.91 -43.60
C GLY A 657 24.78 30.45 -43.69
N PRO A 658 23.77 31.32 -43.82
CA PRO A 658 22.37 30.90 -43.73
C PRO A 658 21.86 30.01 -44.88
N GLN A 659 22.59 29.89 -46.00
CA GLN A 659 22.14 29.04 -47.12
C GLN A 659 22.48 27.54 -46.96
N ASN A 660 23.45 27.19 -46.10
CA ASN A 660 23.90 25.81 -45.88
C ASN A 660 23.79 25.37 -44.40
N PHE A 661 22.94 26.04 -43.60
CA PHE A 661 22.84 25.79 -42.16
C PHE A 661 22.17 24.42 -41.84
N ASN A 662 22.98 23.43 -41.49
CA ASN A 662 22.48 22.13 -41.02
C ASN A 662 22.32 22.13 -39.48
N GLU A 663 21.07 22.24 -39.02
CA GLU A 663 20.71 22.25 -37.59
C GLU A 663 21.23 21.02 -36.84
N GLN A 664 21.10 19.83 -37.43
CA GLN A 664 21.51 18.57 -36.78
C GLN A 664 23.03 18.50 -36.64
N LEU A 665 23.77 18.90 -37.68
CA LEU A 665 25.23 18.91 -37.65
C LEU A 665 25.77 19.98 -36.68
N MET A 666 25.11 21.13 -36.58
CA MET A 666 25.39 22.16 -35.58
C MET A 666 25.17 21.64 -34.15
N VAL A 667 24.02 21.00 -33.88
CA VAL A 667 23.72 20.38 -32.59
C VAL A 667 24.78 19.34 -32.19
N LYS A 668 25.23 18.49 -33.13
CA LYS A 668 26.30 17.52 -32.86
C LYS A 668 27.62 18.19 -32.53
N HIS A 669 28.10 19.17 -33.31
CA HIS A 669 29.35 19.88 -33.00
C HIS A 669 29.29 20.57 -31.63
N LEU A 670 28.16 21.17 -31.26
CA LEU A 670 27.99 21.78 -29.93
C LEU A 670 28.04 20.75 -28.79
N HIS A 671 27.38 19.60 -28.96
CA HIS A 671 27.39 18.53 -27.97
C HIS A 671 28.78 17.89 -27.85
N THR A 672 29.43 17.55 -28.98
CA THR A 672 30.81 17.03 -29.02
C THR A 672 31.79 17.99 -28.35
N LEU A 673 31.69 19.30 -28.67
CA LEU A 673 32.49 20.34 -28.02
C LEU A 673 32.27 20.35 -26.50
N GLY A 674 31.01 20.37 -26.06
CA GLY A 674 30.64 20.40 -24.65
C GLY A 674 31.17 19.19 -23.89
N VAL A 675 31.00 17.98 -24.42
CA VAL A 675 31.50 16.74 -23.81
C VAL A 675 33.03 16.70 -23.80
N ALA A 676 33.69 16.92 -24.94
CA ALA A 676 35.16 16.86 -25.03
C ALA A 676 35.85 17.90 -24.13
N SER A 677 35.27 19.11 -24.00
CA SER A 677 35.83 20.19 -23.18
C SER A 677 35.94 19.86 -21.70
N LEU A 678 35.06 18.99 -21.16
CA LEU A 678 35.10 18.56 -19.76
C LEU A 678 36.41 17.84 -19.40
N TYR A 679 37.02 17.12 -20.35
CA TYR A 679 38.23 16.32 -20.13
C TYR A 679 39.52 17.05 -20.55
N CYS A 680 39.42 18.18 -21.24
CA CYS A 680 40.58 18.95 -21.72
C CYS A 680 40.43 20.48 -21.51
N PRO A 681 40.14 20.97 -20.28
CA PRO A 681 39.90 22.40 -20.04
C PRO A 681 41.08 23.30 -20.44
N ALA A 682 42.32 22.79 -20.38
CA ALA A 682 43.52 23.50 -20.85
C ALA A 682 43.59 23.70 -22.39
N LYS A 683 42.66 23.12 -23.16
CA LYS A 683 42.52 23.27 -24.61
C LYS A 683 41.32 24.13 -25.03
N VAL A 684 40.46 24.50 -24.08
CA VAL A 684 39.38 25.48 -24.32
C VAL A 684 40.01 26.86 -24.52
N SER A 685 39.77 27.47 -25.66
CA SER A 685 40.26 28.82 -25.97
C SER A 685 39.22 29.88 -25.53
N LYS A 686 39.68 31.11 -25.28
CA LYS A 686 38.75 32.25 -25.06
C LYS A 686 37.83 32.46 -26.27
N ARG A 687 38.29 32.11 -27.47
CA ARG A 687 37.51 32.15 -28.72
C ARG A 687 36.45 31.05 -28.76
N THR A 688 36.72 29.85 -28.23
CA THR A 688 35.73 28.78 -28.04
C THR A 688 34.54 29.29 -27.23
N VAL A 689 34.82 29.95 -26.09
CA VAL A 689 33.80 30.49 -25.18
C VAL A 689 32.98 31.60 -25.86
N LEU A 690 33.64 32.54 -26.55
CA LEU A 690 32.95 33.63 -27.27
C LEU A 690 32.07 33.13 -28.43
N LEU A 691 32.48 32.07 -29.14
CA LEU A 691 31.67 31.46 -30.19
C LEU A 691 30.39 30.82 -29.61
N VAL A 692 30.48 30.13 -28.48
CA VAL A 692 29.30 29.57 -27.80
C VAL A 692 28.42 30.67 -27.19
N GLU A 693 29.01 31.74 -26.65
CA GLU A 693 28.28 32.93 -26.17
C GLU A 693 27.46 33.60 -27.29
N SER A 694 28.02 33.71 -28.49
CA SER A 694 27.35 34.32 -29.67
C SER A 694 26.07 33.58 -30.11
N ILE A 695 25.92 32.30 -29.73
CA ILE A 695 24.70 31.50 -30.01
C ILE A 695 23.54 31.89 -29.09
N LEU A 696 23.83 32.49 -27.93
CA LEU A 696 22.82 32.86 -26.93
C LEU A 696 22.33 34.31 -27.09
N THR A 697 23.16 35.21 -27.61
CA THR A 697 22.87 36.64 -27.73
C THR A 697 21.90 36.96 -28.88
N THR A 698 20.61 36.68 -28.70
CA THR A 698 19.56 36.98 -29.70
C THR A 698 19.06 38.43 -29.71
N HIS A 699 19.63 39.34 -28.92
CA HIS A 699 19.21 40.74 -28.83
C HIS A 699 20.38 41.72 -28.93
N SER A 700 20.19 42.77 -29.75
CA SER A 700 21.14 43.87 -30.00
C SER A 700 21.13 44.93 -28.88
N ASP A 701 21.11 44.48 -27.62
CA ASP A 701 21.22 45.38 -26.46
C ASP A 701 22.67 45.47 -25.99
N LYS A 702 23.11 46.70 -25.71
CA LYS A 702 24.51 47.07 -25.53
C LYS A 702 25.07 46.65 -24.17
N LEU A 703 25.34 45.36 -23.98
CA LEU A 703 26.33 44.91 -23.02
C LEU A 703 27.70 45.50 -23.42
N GLN A 704 28.23 46.39 -22.58
CA GLN A 704 29.51 47.06 -22.83
C GLN A 704 30.68 46.08 -22.64
N LEU A 705 31.09 45.40 -23.72
CA LEU A 705 32.37 44.70 -23.72
C LEU A 705 33.53 45.71 -23.57
N PRO A 706 34.57 45.40 -22.77
CA PRO A 706 35.81 46.18 -22.75
C PRO A 706 36.43 46.26 -24.16
N ALA A 707 36.80 47.47 -24.58
CA ALA A 707 37.17 47.78 -25.96
C ALA A 707 38.59 47.26 -26.34
N LEU A 708 38.69 45.99 -26.73
CA LEU A 708 39.94 45.35 -27.20
C LEU A 708 39.81 44.51 -28.48
N LEU A 709 38.66 44.55 -29.17
CA LEU A 709 38.49 43.98 -30.51
C LEU A 709 37.75 44.95 -31.44
N PRO A 710 38.00 44.92 -32.76
CA PRO A 710 37.15 45.61 -33.73
C PRO A 710 35.70 45.14 -33.63
N PRO A 711 34.71 45.94 -34.08
CA PRO A 711 33.31 45.54 -34.06
C PRO A 711 33.08 44.40 -35.07
N LEU A 712 33.12 43.15 -34.59
CA LEU A 712 32.60 42.02 -35.35
C LEU A 712 31.12 42.25 -35.61
N GLN A 713 30.77 42.49 -36.87
CA GLN A 713 29.38 42.57 -37.33
C GLN A 713 28.79 41.17 -37.37
N PHE A 714 28.51 40.59 -36.20
CA PHE A 714 27.72 39.37 -36.09
C PHE A 714 26.35 39.60 -36.75
N SER A 715 26.15 39.01 -37.92
CA SER A 715 24.83 38.98 -38.54
C SER A 715 23.85 38.32 -37.58
N ALA A 716 22.73 38.97 -37.29
CA ALA A 716 21.78 38.55 -36.25
C ALA A 716 20.98 37.30 -36.68
N LEU A 717 21.65 36.15 -36.69
CA LEU A 717 21.05 34.85 -36.94
C LEU A 717 20.13 34.50 -35.77
N SER A 718 18.82 34.52 -36.02
CA SER A 718 17.82 33.97 -35.10
C SER A 718 17.91 32.44 -35.09
N LEU A 719 18.91 31.92 -34.36
CA LEU A 719 19.23 30.51 -34.35
C LEU A 719 18.07 29.67 -33.78
N PRO A 720 17.77 28.47 -34.36
CA PRO A 720 16.70 27.62 -33.91
C PRO A 720 16.77 27.33 -32.40
N ALA A 721 15.62 27.26 -31.74
CA ALA A 721 15.52 27.05 -30.30
C ALA A 721 16.28 25.79 -29.83
N ARG A 722 16.33 24.75 -30.69
CA ARG A 722 17.09 23.52 -30.44
C ARG A 722 18.61 23.73 -30.44
N VAL A 723 19.13 24.58 -31.31
CA VAL A 723 20.56 24.95 -31.37
C VAL A 723 20.92 25.80 -30.17
N ARG A 724 20.07 26.77 -29.80
CA ARG A 724 20.25 27.58 -28.59
C ARG A 724 20.22 26.73 -27.32
N ALA A 725 19.28 25.77 -27.21
CA ALA A 725 19.22 24.83 -26.09
C ALA A 725 20.50 23.99 -25.94
N HIS A 726 21.13 23.55 -27.04
CA HIS A 726 22.43 22.88 -26.98
C HIS A 726 23.58 23.86 -26.68
N GLY A 727 23.56 25.08 -27.23
CA GLY A 727 24.53 26.13 -26.89
C GLY A 727 24.57 26.46 -25.38
N VAL A 728 23.41 26.51 -24.72
CA VAL A 728 23.32 26.68 -23.26
C VAL A 728 23.95 25.48 -22.53
N ILE A 729 23.68 24.23 -22.95
CA ILE A 729 24.30 23.03 -22.37
C ILE A 729 25.82 23.03 -22.57
N THR A 730 26.30 23.37 -23.77
CA THR A 730 27.73 23.50 -24.07
C THR A 730 28.36 24.57 -23.18
N LEU A 731 27.73 25.73 -23.03
CA LEU A 731 28.23 26.79 -22.15
C LEU A 731 28.29 26.35 -20.68
N ALA A 732 27.30 25.61 -20.20
CA ALA A 732 27.30 25.05 -18.84
C ALA A 732 28.43 24.03 -18.62
N LYS A 733 28.69 23.16 -19.60
CA LYS A 733 29.82 22.21 -19.56
C LYS A 733 31.18 22.95 -19.55
N LEU A 734 31.29 24.11 -20.23
CA LEU A 734 32.45 24.99 -20.12
C LEU A 734 32.53 25.69 -18.75
N CYS A 735 31.41 26.18 -18.21
CA CYS A 735 31.34 26.80 -16.87
C CYS A 735 31.81 25.86 -15.77
N LEU A 736 31.46 24.57 -15.85
CA LEU A 736 31.85 23.58 -14.84
C LEU A 736 33.36 23.51 -14.62
N GLN A 737 34.21 23.77 -15.62
CA GLN A 737 35.66 23.71 -15.43
C GLN A 737 36.32 25.07 -15.12
N HIS A 738 35.56 26.18 -15.14
CA HIS A 738 36.10 27.53 -15.01
C HIS A 738 35.17 28.43 -14.15
N GLU A 739 35.55 28.68 -12.90
CA GLU A 739 34.75 29.47 -11.94
C GLU A 739 34.46 30.89 -12.43
N ASP A 740 35.42 31.54 -13.11
CA ASP A 740 35.24 32.86 -13.76
C ASP A 740 34.02 32.88 -14.70
N LEU A 741 33.76 31.77 -15.41
CA LEU A 741 32.63 31.64 -16.33
C LEU A 741 31.32 31.40 -15.58
N VAL A 742 31.35 30.69 -14.44
CA VAL A 742 30.19 30.52 -13.56
C VAL A 742 29.71 31.89 -13.06
N GLN A 743 30.63 32.72 -12.56
CA GLN A 743 30.30 34.07 -12.09
C GLN A 743 29.79 34.97 -13.22
N LYS A 744 30.35 34.86 -14.44
CA LYS A 744 29.88 35.61 -15.62
C LYS A 744 28.47 35.20 -16.08
N TYR A 745 28.16 33.91 -16.11
CA TYR A 745 26.96 33.39 -16.81
C TYR A 745 25.78 33.01 -15.92
N LEU A 746 25.94 32.84 -14.59
CA LEU A 746 24.78 32.67 -13.69
C LEU A 746 23.74 33.80 -13.81
N PRO A 747 24.09 35.10 -13.93
CA PRO A 747 23.12 36.16 -14.21
C PRO A 747 22.37 35.99 -15.54
N VAL A 748 23.05 35.44 -16.56
CA VAL A 748 22.45 35.19 -17.89
C VAL A 748 21.47 34.03 -17.82
N PHE A 749 21.83 32.94 -17.14
CA PHE A 749 20.95 31.81 -16.88
C PHE A 749 19.72 32.21 -16.05
N ALA A 750 19.90 32.96 -14.96
CA ALA A 750 18.80 33.50 -14.16
C ALA A 750 17.84 34.37 -15.00
N ARG A 751 18.38 35.23 -15.88
CA ARG A 751 17.58 36.04 -16.81
C ARG A 751 16.81 35.19 -17.82
N GLU A 752 17.38 34.11 -18.35
CA GLU A 752 16.66 33.21 -19.27
C GLU A 752 15.54 32.43 -18.58
N LEU A 753 15.66 32.08 -17.29
CA LEU A 753 14.51 31.57 -16.52
C LEU A 753 13.40 32.62 -16.38
N GLU A 754 13.78 33.89 -16.20
CA GLU A 754 12.83 34.97 -15.95
C GLU A 754 12.12 35.52 -17.20
N VAL A 755 12.80 35.65 -18.34
CA VAL A 755 12.23 36.26 -19.57
C VAL A 755 12.32 35.38 -20.82
N GLY A 756 12.98 34.21 -20.75
CA GLY A 756 13.16 33.32 -21.89
C GLY A 756 11.84 32.68 -22.35
N THR A 757 11.45 32.87 -23.61
CA THR A 757 10.19 32.32 -24.14
C THR A 757 10.23 30.82 -24.44
N GLN A 758 11.43 30.25 -24.61
CA GLN A 758 11.60 28.90 -25.14
C GLN A 758 11.63 27.84 -24.03
N VAL A 759 10.59 26.99 -24.00
CA VAL A 759 10.40 25.92 -22.99
C VAL A 759 11.63 25.03 -22.84
N ALA A 760 12.18 24.53 -23.97
CA ALA A 760 13.35 23.67 -23.95
C ALA A 760 14.63 24.37 -23.43
N VAL A 761 14.73 25.70 -23.60
CA VAL A 761 15.86 26.48 -23.05
C VAL A 761 15.67 26.64 -21.54
N ARG A 762 14.51 27.14 -21.08
CA ARG A 762 14.21 27.30 -19.64
C ARG A 762 14.39 25.99 -18.86
N ASN A 763 13.83 24.89 -19.38
CA ASN A 763 13.93 23.57 -18.75
C ASN A 763 15.40 23.11 -18.60
N ASN A 764 16.23 23.30 -19.63
CA ASN A 764 17.64 22.95 -19.57
C ASN A 764 18.40 23.87 -18.60
N VAL A 765 18.07 25.17 -18.55
CA VAL A 765 18.67 26.12 -17.60
C VAL A 765 18.36 25.74 -16.14
N VAL A 766 17.15 25.27 -15.83
CA VAL A 766 16.83 24.73 -14.47
C VAL A 766 17.77 23.60 -14.10
N VAL A 767 17.94 22.60 -14.97
CA VAL A 767 18.85 21.47 -14.71
C VAL A 767 20.30 21.95 -14.56
N ILE A 768 20.76 22.81 -15.46
CA ILE A 768 22.11 23.39 -15.47
C ILE A 768 22.43 24.16 -14.20
N MET A 769 21.52 25.01 -13.71
CA MET A 769 21.74 25.76 -12.48
C MET A 769 21.74 24.83 -11.26
N CYS A 770 20.93 23.77 -11.26
CA CYS A 770 20.99 22.75 -10.20
C CYS A 770 22.28 21.93 -10.22
N ASP A 771 22.77 21.50 -11.38
CA ASP A 771 24.04 20.78 -11.53
C ASP A 771 25.25 21.67 -11.16
N LEU A 772 25.22 22.96 -11.52
CA LEU A 772 26.20 23.93 -11.05
C LEU A 772 26.15 24.11 -9.52
N CYS A 773 24.98 23.94 -8.88
CA CYS A 773 24.84 24.02 -7.42
C CYS A 773 25.53 22.86 -6.69
N VAL A 774 25.74 21.71 -7.34
CA VAL A 774 26.49 20.57 -6.77
C VAL A 774 27.99 20.89 -6.65
N ARG A 775 28.55 21.62 -7.62
CA ARG A 775 29.99 21.96 -7.67
C ARG A 775 30.34 23.32 -7.08
N TYR A 776 29.46 24.31 -7.24
CA TYR A 776 29.68 25.73 -6.89
C TYR A 776 28.62 26.25 -5.91
N THR A 777 28.24 25.42 -4.93
CA THR A 777 27.10 25.62 -4.01
C THR A 777 27.01 27.03 -3.43
N ASN A 778 28.13 27.56 -2.91
CA ASN A 778 28.16 28.90 -2.30
C ASN A 778 27.82 30.04 -3.28
N ILE A 779 28.15 29.89 -4.57
CA ILE A 779 27.86 30.88 -5.61
C ILE A 779 26.39 30.76 -6.07
N VAL A 780 25.89 29.51 -6.14
CA VAL A 780 24.55 29.20 -6.67
C VAL A 780 23.43 29.31 -5.62
N ASP A 781 23.74 29.22 -4.31
CA ASP A 781 22.77 29.43 -3.21
C ASP A 781 22.03 30.79 -3.34
N HIS A 782 22.71 31.81 -3.88
CA HIS A 782 22.14 33.12 -4.20
C HIS A 782 21.08 33.12 -5.32
N TYR A 783 21.10 32.12 -6.20
CA TYR A 783 20.21 32.00 -7.37
C TYR A 783 19.09 30.95 -7.20
N ILE A 784 19.05 30.26 -6.04
CA ILE A 784 17.94 29.38 -5.66
C ILE A 784 16.56 30.08 -5.73
N PRO A 785 16.40 31.40 -5.47
CA PRO A 785 15.15 32.10 -5.75
C PRO A 785 14.71 32.01 -7.23
N ASN A 786 15.61 32.22 -8.19
CA ASN A 786 15.29 32.17 -9.62
C ASN A 786 14.92 30.74 -10.07
N ILE A 787 15.63 29.72 -9.56
CA ILE A 787 15.30 28.30 -9.81
C ILE A 787 13.92 27.97 -9.20
N SER A 788 13.69 28.30 -7.93
CA SER A 788 12.42 28.00 -7.25
C SER A 788 11.23 28.82 -7.73
N ALA A 789 11.44 29.92 -8.47
CA ALA A 789 10.38 30.60 -9.21
C ALA A 789 9.78 29.71 -10.33
N CYS A 790 10.55 28.78 -10.89
CA CYS A 790 10.12 27.88 -11.96
C CYS A 790 9.10 26.81 -11.49
N LEU A 791 8.89 26.65 -10.18
CA LEU A 791 7.75 25.93 -9.60
C LEU A 791 6.39 26.57 -9.94
N ARG A 792 6.39 27.76 -10.56
CA ARG A 792 5.21 28.48 -11.06
C ARG A 792 5.38 28.93 -12.52
N ASP A 793 6.15 28.18 -13.30
CA ASP A 793 6.23 28.34 -14.76
C ASP A 793 4.88 28.00 -15.43
N SER A 794 4.60 28.55 -16.62
CA SER A 794 3.39 28.21 -17.39
C SER A 794 3.35 26.73 -17.76
N GLU A 795 4.50 26.13 -18.08
CA GLU A 795 4.60 24.77 -18.58
C GLU A 795 4.71 23.75 -17.44
N ALA A 796 3.80 22.76 -17.44
CA ALA A 796 3.81 21.68 -16.46
C ALA A 796 5.16 20.95 -16.40
N VAL A 797 5.78 20.69 -17.55
CA VAL A 797 7.10 20.03 -17.66
C VAL A 797 8.19 20.77 -16.88
N ILE A 798 8.20 22.11 -16.90
CA ILE A 798 9.18 22.90 -16.16
C ILE A 798 8.88 22.85 -14.65
N ARG A 799 7.60 22.91 -14.25
CA ARG A 799 7.22 22.80 -12.83
C ARG A 799 7.60 21.43 -12.26
N GLU A 800 7.31 20.34 -12.98
CA GLU A 800 7.69 18.96 -12.63
C GLU A 800 9.22 18.82 -12.52
N GLN A 801 9.97 19.24 -13.54
CA GLN A 801 11.44 19.13 -13.54
C GLN A 801 12.07 19.98 -12.42
N THR A 802 11.54 21.18 -12.15
CA THR A 802 12.01 22.04 -11.04
C THR A 802 11.76 21.39 -9.69
N LEU A 803 10.59 20.79 -9.49
CA LEU A 803 10.22 20.08 -8.26
C LEU A 803 11.17 18.89 -8.00
N ILE A 804 11.48 18.10 -9.04
CA ILE A 804 12.43 16.98 -8.97
C ILE A 804 13.84 17.48 -8.63
N MET A 805 14.38 18.46 -9.38
CA MET A 805 15.76 18.92 -9.16
C MET A 805 15.95 19.57 -7.78
N LEU A 806 14.98 20.37 -7.30
CA LEU A 806 15.04 20.94 -5.96
C LEU A 806 14.92 19.86 -4.87
N THR A 807 14.09 18.83 -5.06
CA THR A 807 14.01 17.70 -4.14
C THR A 807 15.37 17.01 -3.99
N ASN A 808 16.05 16.71 -5.10
CA ASN A 808 17.36 16.08 -5.09
C ASN A 808 18.41 16.93 -4.33
N LEU A 809 18.48 18.24 -4.61
CA LEU A 809 19.41 19.15 -3.94
C LEU A 809 19.13 19.34 -2.44
N LEU A 810 17.87 19.18 -2.01
CA LEU A 810 17.48 19.20 -0.60
C LEU A 810 17.73 17.86 0.11
N GLN A 811 17.62 16.73 -0.59
CA GLN A 811 17.97 15.40 -0.06
C GLN A 811 19.48 15.26 0.17
N GLU A 812 20.30 15.72 -0.76
CA GLU A 812 21.77 15.69 -0.68
C GLU A 812 22.36 16.93 0.03
N GLU A 813 21.51 17.77 0.63
CA GLU A 813 21.86 18.90 1.53
C GLU A 813 22.70 20.04 0.91
N PHE A 814 22.92 20.03 -0.41
CA PHE A 814 23.46 21.16 -1.19
C PHE A 814 22.61 22.43 -1.05
N VAL A 815 21.29 22.27 -0.97
CA VAL A 815 20.34 23.36 -0.71
C VAL A 815 19.66 23.13 0.63
N LYS A 816 19.29 24.23 1.31
CA LYS A 816 18.64 24.20 2.64
C LYS A 816 17.39 25.08 2.63
N TRP A 817 16.45 24.79 3.53
CA TRP A 817 15.20 25.55 3.71
C TRP A 817 15.45 26.97 4.25
N LYS A 818 15.92 27.86 3.36
CA LYS A 818 16.22 29.28 3.63
C LYS A 818 15.17 30.18 2.99
N GLY A 819 14.86 31.29 3.67
CA GLY A 819 14.01 32.36 3.15
C GLY A 819 12.68 31.84 2.60
N SER A 820 12.35 32.22 1.36
CA SER A 820 11.06 31.88 0.74
C SER A 820 10.95 30.47 0.14
N LEU A 821 12.02 29.66 0.12
CA LEU A 821 12.06 28.38 -0.61
C LEU A 821 10.96 27.40 -0.17
N PHE A 822 10.73 27.26 1.15
CA PHE A 822 9.72 26.35 1.69
C PHE A 822 8.31 26.68 1.16
N PHE A 823 7.92 27.95 1.16
CA PHE A 823 6.57 28.35 0.74
C PHE A 823 6.38 28.17 -0.77
N ARG A 824 7.41 28.48 -1.58
CA ARG A 824 7.38 28.21 -3.04
C ARG A 824 7.20 26.72 -3.33
N PHE A 825 7.90 25.86 -2.59
CA PHE A 825 7.81 24.40 -2.72
C PHE A 825 6.42 23.90 -2.33
N VAL A 826 5.91 24.31 -1.17
CA VAL A 826 4.61 23.87 -0.64
C VAL A 826 3.41 24.33 -1.49
N VAL A 827 3.53 25.43 -2.25
CA VAL A 827 2.52 25.85 -3.23
C VAL A 827 2.31 24.82 -4.36
N ALA A 828 3.27 23.93 -4.64
CA ALA A 828 3.08 22.87 -5.63
C ALA A 828 2.07 21.79 -5.19
N LEU A 829 1.68 21.72 -3.89
CA LEU A 829 0.55 20.91 -3.43
C LEU A 829 -0.81 21.36 -4.00
N VAL A 830 -0.89 22.58 -4.54
CA VAL A 830 -2.09 23.17 -5.14
C VAL A 830 -1.87 23.60 -6.60
N ASP A 831 -0.96 22.90 -7.28
CA ASP A 831 -0.74 23.00 -8.73
C ASP A 831 -2.04 22.71 -9.51
N PRO A 832 -2.28 23.36 -10.67
CA PRO A 832 -3.38 22.96 -11.55
C PRO A 832 -3.26 21.55 -12.13
N ASP A 833 -2.07 20.94 -12.14
CA ASP A 833 -1.85 19.56 -12.58
C ASP A 833 -1.86 18.58 -11.37
N PRO A 834 -2.82 17.63 -11.30
CA PRO A 834 -2.87 16.65 -10.22
C PRO A 834 -1.64 15.75 -10.10
N ALA A 835 -0.91 15.50 -11.20
CA ALA A 835 0.31 14.69 -11.16
C ALA A 835 1.44 15.43 -10.44
N ILE A 836 1.59 16.75 -10.66
CA ILE A 836 2.58 17.58 -9.97
C ILE A 836 2.22 17.74 -8.48
N ALA A 837 0.94 17.91 -8.15
CA ALA A 837 0.49 17.95 -6.76
C ALA A 837 0.76 16.63 -6.01
N SER A 838 0.48 15.48 -6.64
CA SER A 838 0.77 14.15 -6.10
C SER A 838 2.29 13.89 -5.95
N LEU A 839 3.09 14.35 -6.91
CA LEU A 839 4.56 14.32 -6.82
C LEU A 839 5.06 15.18 -5.67
N CYS A 840 4.48 16.37 -5.44
CA CYS A 840 4.84 17.24 -4.32
C CYS A 840 4.50 16.59 -2.96
N GLU A 841 3.33 15.95 -2.82
CA GLU A 841 2.99 15.16 -1.63
C GLU A 841 4.03 14.03 -1.42
N TYR A 842 4.37 13.27 -2.46
CA TYR A 842 5.38 12.21 -2.36
C TYR A 842 6.76 12.74 -1.91
N CYS A 843 7.27 13.79 -2.56
CA CYS A 843 8.57 14.40 -2.27
C CYS A 843 8.62 14.96 -0.84
N LEU A 844 7.57 15.69 -0.41
CA LEU A 844 7.51 16.25 0.94
C LEU A 844 7.47 15.14 2.01
N LEU A 845 6.66 14.10 1.84
CA LEU A 845 6.45 13.09 2.89
C LEU A 845 7.53 12.02 2.94
N HIS A 846 7.83 11.38 1.82
CA HIS A 846 8.65 10.16 1.80
C HIS A 846 10.15 10.45 1.68
N LEU A 847 10.51 11.63 1.14
CA LEU A 847 11.90 12.01 0.89
C LEU A 847 12.39 13.09 1.88
N LEU A 848 11.64 14.20 2.01
CA LEU A 848 12.11 15.41 2.70
C LEU A 848 11.77 15.44 4.20
N LEU A 849 10.55 15.04 4.62
CA LEU A 849 10.16 15.00 6.03
C LEU A 849 10.99 14.00 6.85
N LYS A 850 11.45 12.89 6.23
CA LYS A 850 12.37 11.93 6.86
C LYS A 850 13.77 12.53 7.13
N LYS A 851 14.18 13.54 6.36
CA LYS A 851 15.42 14.30 6.52
C LYS A 851 15.27 15.47 7.51
N ASN A 852 14.12 16.17 7.51
CA ASN A 852 13.80 17.22 8.49
C ASN A 852 12.39 17.03 9.10
N PRO A 853 12.26 16.28 10.20
CA PRO A 853 10.97 16.02 10.87
C PRO A 853 10.26 17.25 11.46
N GLU A 854 10.92 18.41 11.52
CA GLU A 854 10.34 19.65 12.05
C GLU A 854 9.92 20.65 10.97
N MET A 855 10.24 20.40 9.68
CA MET A 855 10.05 21.37 8.59
C MET A 855 8.63 21.95 8.52
N PHE A 856 7.59 21.13 8.74
CA PHE A 856 6.21 21.60 8.72
C PHE A 856 5.89 22.47 9.95
N SER A 857 6.23 22.03 11.16
CA SER A 857 5.96 22.77 12.40
C SER A 857 6.82 24.03 12.57
N GLN A 858 8.01 24.06 11.98
CA GLN A 858 8.93 25.20 12.00
C GLN A 858 8.39 26.36 11.15
N HIS A 859 7.83 26.05 9.97
CA HIS A 859 7.40 27.05 8.98
C HIS A 859 5.88 27.33 8.98
N PHE A 860 5.07 26.61 9.76
CA PHE A 860 3.60 26.70 9.70
C PHE A 860 3.04 28.12 9.91
N ILE A 861 3.47 28.84 10.94
CA ILE A 861 2.92 30.18 11.26
C ILE A 861 3.28 31.19 10.15
N GLU A 862 4.49 31.10 9.60
CA GLU A 862 4.92 31.90 8.46
C GLU A 862 4.06 31.63 7.20
N CYS A 863 3.52 30.42 7.03
CA CYS A 863 2.57 30.11 5.95
C CYS A 863 1.24 30.87 6.07
N ILE A 864 0.82 31.29 7.28
CA ILE A 864 -0.40 32.09 7.48
C ILE A 864 -0.18 33.50 6.93
N PHE A 865 0.93 34.13 7.30
CA PHE A 865 1.28 35.49 6.87
C PHE A 865 1.70 35.57 5.40
N HIS A 866 2.53 34.63 4.93
CA HIS A 866 3.04 34.65 3.56
C HIS A 866 1.97 34.39 2.49
N PHE A 867 1.13 33.36 2.65
CA PHE A 867 0.13 33.03 1.62
C PHE A 867 -0.97 34.09 1.50
N ASN A 868 -1.33 34.77 2.60
CA ASN A 868 -2.19 35.96 2.59
C ASN A 868 -1.44 37.26 2.23
N SER A 869 -0.13 37.18 2.00
CA SER A 869 0.74 38.31 1.65
C SER A 869 0.70 39.47 2.67
N TYR A 870 0.49 39.14 3.95
CA TYR A 870 0.42 40.10 5.05
C TYR A 870 1.82 40.49 5.52
N SER A 871 2.14 41.77 5.48
CA SER A 871 3.50 42.29 5.74
C SER A 871 3.60 43.16 7.01
N LYS A 872 2.48 43.42 7.70
CA LYS A 872 2.37 44.35 8.84
C LYS A 872 2.90 43.76 10.16
N HIS A 873 2.98 42.44 10.27
CA HIS A 873 3.55 41.74 11.43
C HIS A 873 5.03 42.15 11.65
N LYS A 874 5.56 42.05 12.89
CA LYS A 874 6.96 42.42 13.20
C LYS A 874 8.00 41.43 12.64
N SER A 875 7.84 40.14 12.96
CA SER A 875 8.82 39.07 12.65
C SER A 875 8.54 38.31 11.34
N TYR A 876 7.31 37.79 11.15
CA TYR A 876 6.92 37.02 9.97
C TYR A 876 6.79 37.86 8.68
N ASN A 877 6.99 37.18 7.55
CA ASN A 877 6.92 37.67 6.18
C ASN A 877 7.87 38.85 5.90
N LYS A 878 9.12 38.73 6.40
CA LYS A 878 10.20 39.74 6.32
C LYS A 878 11.41 39.35 5.47
N PHE A 879 11.40 38.19 4.83
CA PHE A 879 12.49 37.78 3.94
C PHE A 879 12.44 38.57 2.60
N PRO A 880 13.58 38.76 1.92
CA PRO A 880 13.61 39.42 0.62
C PRO A 880 12.73 38.72 -0.42
N GLN A 881 11.91 39.52 -1.12
CA GLN A 881 11.10 39.11 -2.27
C GLN A 881 10.99 40.28 -3.26
N SER A 882 11.13 40.00 -4.55
CA SER A 882 10.70 40.91 -5.61
C SER A 882 9.16 40.97 -5.72
N GLU A 883 8.63 42.06 -6.29
CA GLU A 883 7.18 42.18 -6.54
C GLU A 883 6.66 41.08 -7.47
N ARG A 884 7.47 40.63 -8.44
CA ARG A 884 7.13 39.50 -9.32
C ARG A 884 6.87 38.23 -8.51
N GLU A 885 7.76 37.90 -7.57
CA GLU A 885 7.63 36.68 -6.75
C GLU A 885 6.44 36.78 -5.80
N LYS A 886 6.17 37.97 -5.23
CA LYS A 886 4.96 38.21 -4.43
C LYS A 886 3.71 37.93 -5.24
N VAL A 887 3.58 38.49 -6.45
CA VAL A 887 2.41 38.28 -7.32
C VAL A 887 2.30 36.81 -7.77
N GLN A 888 3.41 36.17 -8.15
CA GLN A 888 3.41 34.82 -8.73
C GLN A 888 3.12 33.70 -7.71
N PHE A 889 3.47 33.91 -6.43
CA PHE A 889 3.29 32.94 -5.34
C PHE A 889 2.22 33.34 -4.30
N SER A 890 1.61 34.53 -4.38
CA SER A 890 0.49 34.89 -3.50
C SER A 890 -0.68 33.93 -3.66
N LEU A 891 -1.35 33.65 -2.54
CA LEU A 891 -2.65 33.00 -2.46
C LEU A 891 -3.63 33.89 -1.69
N LYS A 892 -3.50 35.23 -1.76
CA LYS A 892 -4.35 36.18 -1.01
C LYS A 892 -5.80 36.19 -1.52
N GLY A 893 -6.74 36.45 -0.61
CA GLY A 893 -8.15 36.68 -0.90
C GLY A 893 -9.02 35.43 -0.86
N ALA A 894 -10.34 35.62 -0.81
CA ALA A 894 -11.31 34.54 -0.59
C ALA A 894 -11.24 33.43 -1.65
N GLN A 895 -11.02 33.78 -2.93
CA GLN A 895 -10.94 32.85 -4.06
C GLN A 895 -9.74 31.88 -4.01
N HIS A 896 -8.86 32.01 -3.01
CA HIS A 896 -7.73 31.12 -2.77
C HIS A 896 -7.76 30.47 -1.37
N SER A 897 -8.79 30.74 -0.55
CA SER A 897 -8.98 30.15 0.78
C SER A 897 -8.92 28.62 0.75
N GLU A 898 -9.66 27.97 -0.15
CA GLU A 898 -9.63 26.50 -0.28
C GLU A 898 -8.22 25.94 -0.54
N LYS A 899 -7.40 26.66 -1.32
CA LYS A 899 -6.00 26.28 -1.60
C LYS A 899 -5.11 26.44 -0.38
N ARG A 900 -5.25 27.56 0.36
CA ARG A 900 -4.53 27.76 1.64
C ARG A 900 -4.92 26.68 2.66
N PHE A 901 -6.21 26.38 2.80
CA PHE A 901 -6.70 25.33 3.69
C PHE A 901 -6.32 23.90 3.28
N LEU A 902 -6.16 23.60 1.98
CA LEU A 902 -5.59 22.33 1.53
C LEU A 902 -4.15 22.19 2.04
N ILE A 903 -3.33 23.24 1.88
CA ILE A 903 -1.96 23.28 2.42
C ILE A 903 -1.94 23.16 3.95
N TYR A 904 -2.76 23.92 4.68
CA TYR A 904 -2.76 23.88 6.15
C TYR A 904 -3.19 22.50 6.68
N ARG A 905 -4.22 21.88 6.10
CA ARG A 905 -4.63 20.51 6.46
C ARG A 905 -3.54 19.49 6.14
N PHE A 906 -2.88 19.60 4.99
CA PHE A 906 -1.75 18.74 4.64
C PHE A 906 -0.63 18.84 5.67
N LEU A 907 -0.17 20.05 6.02
CA LEU A 907 0.90 20.23 7.00
C LEU A 907 0.50 19.68 8.38
N LEU A 908 -0.70 20.01 8.89
CA LEU A 908 -1.17 19.57 10.21
C LEU A 908 -1.35 18.04 10.33
N LYS A 909 -1.78 17.38 9.24
CA LYS A 909 -1.95 15.91 9.15
C LYS A 909 -0.69 15.13 9.51
N TYR A 910 0.50 15.70 9.25
CA TYR A 910 1.80 15.06 9.47
C TYR A 910 2.64 15.69 10.60
N ILE A 911 2.20 16.82 11.18
CA ILE A 911 2.76 17.35 12.43
C ILE A 911 2.31 16.45 13.60
N THR A 912 3.25 16.12 14.49
CA THR A 912 2.97 15.23 15.64
C THR A 912 2.14 15.91 16.73
N ASP A 913 1.38 15.14 17.52
CA ASP A 913 0.56 15.66 18.63
C ASP A 913 1.34 16.61 19.58
N ALA A 914 2.60 16.30 19.90
CA ALA A 914 3.46 17.16 20.72
C ALA A 914 3.83 18.48 20.02
N GLN A 915 4.16 18.43 18.72
CA GLN A 915 4.40 19.62 17.92
C GLN A 915 3.12 20.45 17.73
N ARG A 916 1.92 19.84 17.64
CA ARG A 916 0.64 20.58 17.57
C ARG A 916 0.40 21.40 18.84
N ILE A 917 0.69 20.85 20.03
CA ILE A 917 0.58 21.60 21.30
C ILE A 917 1.50 22.83 21.29
N ILE A 918 2.77 22.64 20.89
CA ILE A 918 3.75 23.73 20.79
C ILE A 918 3.31 24.76 19.74
N LEU A 919 2.74 24.31 18.62
CA LEU A 919 2.24 25.17 17.55
C LEU A 919 1.01 25.99 18.00
N THR A 920 0.05 25.39 18.71
CA THR A 920 -1.09 26.11 19.30
C THR A 920 -0.61 27.20 20.26
N HIS A 921 0.31 26.88 21.17
CA HIS A 921 0.86 27.86 22.11
C HIS A 921 1.58 29.02 21.39
N LYS A 922 2.38 28.71 20.35
CA LYS A 922 3.02 29.73 19.52
C LYS A 922 2.01 30.58 18.76
N ILE A 923 0.96 30.01 18.15
CA ILE A 923 -0.10 30.79 17.47
C ILE A 923 -0.79 31.76 18.46
N ASN A 924 -1.06 31.30 19.67
CA ASN A 924 -1.66 32.15 20.71
C ASN A 924 -0.74 33.32 21.08
N GLN A 925 0.57 33.07 21.25
CA GLN A 925 1.56 34.09 21.61
C GLN A 925 1.98 35.03 20.46
N THR A 926 2.04 34.56 19.21
CA THR A 926 2.62 35.30 18.07
C THR A 926 1.61 35.70 17.00
N VAL A 927 0.33 35.37 17.18
CA VAL A 927 -0.76 35.85 16.33
C VAL A 927 -1.88 36.44 17.17
N LEU A 928 -2.49 35.64 18.06
CA LEU A 928 -3.69 36.08 18.81
C LEU A 928 -3.37 37.20 19.81
N ALA A 929 -2.33 37.05 20.64
CA ALA A 929 -1.89 38.09 21.57
C ALA A 929 -1.54 39.40 20.84
N CYS A 930 -0.86 39.33 19.70
CA CYS A 930 -0.51 40.51 18.92
C CYS A 930 -1.72 41.28 18.37
N PHE A 931 -2.91 40.68 18.26
CA PHE A 931 -4.17 41.41 18.03
C PHE A 931 -4.85 41.84 19.35
N ALA A 932 -4.78 41.02 20.41
CA ALA A 932 -5.36 41.33 21.73
C ALA A 932 -4.70 42.54 22.41
N ASP A 933 -3.39 42.72 22.20
CA ASP A 933 -2.57 43.82 22.71
C ASP A 933 -2.56 45.03 21.73
N GLU A 934 -3.40 45.01 20.69
CA GLU A 934 -3.47 45.98 19.57
C GLU A 934 -2.12 46.27 18.84
N GLU A 935 -1.12 45.37 18.94
CA GLU A 935 0.14 45.49 18.18
C GLU A 935 -0.03 45.32 16.66
N LEU A 936 -1.07 44.60 16.24
CA LEU A 936 -1.47 44.40 14.86
C LEU A 936 -2.79 45.13 14.59
N PRO A 937 -2.89 45.92 13.51
CA PRO A 937 -4.12 46.63 13.20
C PRO A 937 -5.23 45.66 12.77
N LEU A 938 -6.39 45.75 13.42
CA LEU A 938 -7.62 45.09 12.98
C LEU A 938 -8.25 45.85 11.79
N ASP A 939 -7.48 46.03 10.73
CA ASP A 939 -7.97 46.48 9.42
C ASP A 939 -8.43 45.27 8.57
N ALA A 940 -8.83 45.51 7.31
CA ALA A 940 -9.34 44.43 6.44
C ALA A 940 -8.34 43.27 6.26
N ASP A 941 -7.04 43.53 6.16
CA ASP A 941 -6.03 42.47 6.04
C ASP A 941 -5.83 41.76 7.39
N GLY A 942 -5.87 42.51 8.50
CA GLY A 942 -5.75 41.96 9.85
C GLY A 942 -6.92 41.07 10.22
N ALA A 943 -8.13 41.46 9.82
CA ALA A 943 -9.36 40.68 9.98
C ALA A 943 -9.33 39.37 9.17
N GLU A 944 -8.83 39.38 7.93
CA GLU A 944 -8.60 38.14 7.15
C GLU A 944 -7.64 37.18 7.87
N ILE A 945 -6.50 37.67 8.39
CA ILE A 945 -5.54 36.86 9.14
C ILE A 945 -6.15 36.29 10.43
N LEU A 946 -6.88 37.09 11.20
CA LEU A 946 -7.46 36.67 12.47
C LEU A 946 -8.59 35.63 12.26
N SER A 947 -9.45 35.86 11.26
CA SER A 947 -10.49 34.90 10.84
C SER A 947 -9.88 33.58 10.37
N GLU A 948 -8.85 33.63 9.52
CA GLU A 948 -8.18 32.42 9.04
C GLU A 948 -7.46 31.68 10.18
N THR A 949 -6.89 32.40 11.15
CA THR A 949 -6.25 31.80 12.33
C THR A 949 -7.25 31.03 13.19
N PHE A 950 -8.44 31.58 13.47
CA PHE A 950 -9.51 30.85 14.19
C PHE A 950 -9.99 29.63 13.41
N ASN A 951 -10.16 29.76 12.09
CA ASN A 951 -10.56 28.65 11.22
C ASN A 951 -9.48 27.55 11.12
N ILE A 952 -8.19 27.89 11.17
CA ILE A 952 -7.07 26.93 11.27
C ILE A 952 -7.08 26.22 12.63
N LEU A 953 -7.23 26.96 13.73
CA LEU A 953 -7.31 26.38 15.08
C LEU A 953 -8.53 25.45 15.25
N SER A 954 -9.58 25.66 14.45
CA SER A 954 -10.79 24.83 14.39
C SER A 954 -10.66 23.56 13.53
N LEU A 955 -9.53 23.34 12.84
CA LEU A 955 -9.35 22.16 12.01
C LEU A 955 -9.31 20.86 12.83
N LYS A 956 -9.95 19.81 12.32
CA LYS A 956 -9.88 18.45 12.91
C LYS A 956 -8.45 17.92 12.97
N GLU A 957 -7.59 18.36 12.04
CA GLU A 957 -6.16 18.05 12.01
C GLU A 957 -5.36 18.79 13.10
N MET A 958 -5.89 19.87 13.67
CA MET A 958 -5.27 20.63 14.78
C MET A 958 -5.62 20.05 16.15
N LYS A 959 -6.80 19.42 16.30
CA LYS A 959 -7.14 18.63 17.50
C LYS A 959 -6.12 17.51 17.71
N LEU A 960 -5.93 17.10 18.97
CA LEU A 960 -5.14 15.89 19.28
C LEU A 960 -5.83 14.65 18.73
N GLN A 961 -5.05 13.65 18.35
CA GLN A 961 -5.60 12.34 18.01
C GLN A 961 -5.97 11.55 19.29
N VAL A 962 -7.10 11.96 19.87
CA VAL A 962 -7.91 11.13 20.77
C VAL A 962 -8.41 9.95 19.94
N THR A 963 -7.71 8.83 20.04
CA THR A 963 -7.92 7.62 19.22
C THR A 963 -9.15 6.85 19.67
N CYS A 964 -10.33 7.40 19.36
CA CYS A 964 -11.57 6.64 19.21
C CYS A 964 -11.79 6.34 17.72
N THR A 965 -12.15 5.08 17.42
CA THR A 965 -12.30 4.48 16.08
C THR A 965 -11.09 4.58 15.13
N PRO A 966 -10.43 3.46 14.74
CA PRO A 966 -9.61 3.45 13.53
C PRO A 966 -10.52 3.66 12.31
N ALA A 967 -10.18 4.62 11.46
CA ALA A 967 -10.99 4.96 10.30
C ALA A 967 -10.79 3.95 9.16
N GLY A 968 -11.66 2.93 9.09
CA GLY A 968 -11.98 2.22 7.85
C GLY A 968 -10.84 1.46 7.16
N GLY A 969 -10.07 0.64 7.87
CA GLY A 969 -9.09 -0.26 7.27
C GLY A 969 -8.66 -1.40 8.20
N ALA A 970 -8.53 -2.60 7.66
CA ALA A 970 -7.88 -3.79 8.27
C ALA A 970 -8.26 -4.13 9.73
N ALA A 971 -9.55 -4.35 10.01
CA ALA A 971 -9.94 -5.17 11.16
C ALA A 971 -9.82 -6.66 10.80
N GLY A 972 -8.58 -7.18 10.73
CA GLY A 972 -8.34 -8.56 10.28
C GLY A 972 -6.91 -8.99 9.94
N GLU A 973 -5.87 -8.32 10.42
CA GLU A 973 -4.52 -8.89 10.51
C GLU A 973 -4.14 -8.94 11.99
N GLU A 974 -3.89 -10.13 12.54
CA GLU A 974 -3.26 -10.26 13.86
C GLU A 974 -1.76 -9.94 13.73
N PRO A 975 -1.15 -9.19 14.66
CA PRO A 975 0.27 -8.93 14.60
C PRO A 975 1.05 -10.23 14.91
N GLU A 976 1.93 -10.61 13.98
CA GLU A 976 2.93 -11.67 14.20
C GLU A 976 3.79 -11.35 15.45
N GLU A 977 4.33 -12.37 16.12
CA GLU A 977 4.95 -12.26 17.46
C GLU A 977 6.29 -11.49 17.49
N GLU A 978 6.26 -10.16 17.32
CA GLU A 978 7.41 -9.30 17.60
C GLU A 978 7.13 -8.21 18.65
N ASN A 979 8.13 -8.03 19.52
CA ASN A 979 8.32 -6.89 20.43
C ASN A 979 7.31 -6.71 21.59
N MET A 980 7.62 -7.36 22.72
CA MET A 980 7.04 -7.08 24.05
C MET A 980 7.16 -5.60 24.46
N HIS A 981 8.14 -4.86 23.90
CA HIS A 981 8.29 -3.41 24.06
C HIS A 981 7.04 -2.61 23.66
N THR A 982 6.26 -3.08 22.69
CA THR A 982 5.13 -2.35 22.12
C THR A 982 3.98 -2.16 23.12
N MET A 983 3.71 -3.17 23.96
CA MET A 983 2.64 -3.08 24.96
C MET A 983 3.00 -2.18 26.14
N ALA A 984 4.26 -2.20 26.59
CA ALA A 984 4.77 -1.24 27.59
C ALA A 984 4.72 0.20 27.06
N LYS A 985 5.08 0.40 25.78
CA LYS A 985 4.96 1.69 25.07
C LYS A 985 3.51 2.16 24.99
N ALA A 986 2.54 1.28 24.75
CA ALA A 986 1.12 1.63 24.72
C ALA A 986 0.58 2.07 26.11
N VAL A 987 0.98 1.41 27.20
CA VAL A 987 0.59 1.82 28.56
C VAL A 987 1.24 3.16 28.95
N LEU A 988 2.53 3.36 28.62
CA LEU A 988 3.21 4.64 28.78
C LEU A 988 2.53 5.75 27.96
N GLN A 989 2.13 5.49 26.71
CA GLN A 989 1.40 6.44 25.88
C GLN A 989 0.01 6.75 26.43
N ALA A 990 -0.72 5.78 27.01
CA ALA A 990 -2.01 6.04 27.66
C ALA A 990 -1.87 6.95 28.90
N ALA A 991 -0.85 6.69 29.73
CA ALA A 991 -0.52 7.55 30.88
C ALA A 991 -0.09 8.95 30.42
N GLN A 992 0.79 9.05 29.43
CA GLN A 992 1.21 10.32 28.82
C GLN A 992 0.02 11.09 28.24
N LYS A 993 -0.89 10.44 27.48
CA LYS A 993 -2.09 11.11 26.92
C LYS A 993 -2.98 11.72 28.01
N LYS A 994 -3.15 11.05 29.16
CA LYS A 994 -3.96 11.56 30.29
C LYS A 994 -3.28 12.72 31.02
N VAL A 995 -1.96 12.70 31.16
CA VAL A 995 -1.19 13.85 31.69
C VAL A 995 -1.23 15.02 30.71
N VAL A 996 -1.04 14.76 29.42
CA VAL A 996 -1.10 15.78 28.35
C VAL A 996 -2.45 16.48 28.30
N SER A 997 -3.58 15.76 28.41
CA SER A 997 -4.90 16.41 28.39
C SER A 997 -5.16 17.30 29.61
N GLN A 998 -4.64 16.93 30.79
CA GLN A 998 -4.71 17.79 31.99
C GLN A 998 -3.78 19.01 31.89
N VAL A 999 -2.55 18.83 31.38
CA VAL A 999 -1.62 19.93 31.11
C VAL A 999 -2.21 20.88 30.07
N GLN A 1000 -2.79 20.37 28.98
CA GLN A 1000 -3.49 21.19 27.99
C GLN A 1000 -4.66 21.97 28.58
N LYS A 1001 -5.54 21.34 29.36
CA LYS A 1001 -6.66 22.04 30.02
C LYS A 1001 -6.14 23.20 30.86
N LYS A 1002 -5.13 22.94 31.70
CA LYS A 1002 -4.48 23.97 32.52
C LYS A 1002 -3.87 25.09 31.65
N THR A 1003 -3.05 24.75 30.66
CA THR A 1003 -2.41 25.72 29.74
C THR A 1003 -3.43 26.56 28.99
N PHE A 1004 -4.56 25.96 28.55
CA PHE A 1004 -5.62 26.67 27.83
C PHE A 1004 -6.35 27.66 28.74
N ILE A 1005 -6.68 27.27 29.97
CA ILE A 1005 -7.30 28.17 30.96
C ILE A 1005 -6.33 29.31 31.31
N GLU A 1006 -5.07 29.02 31.63
CA GLU A 1006 -4.10 30.03 32.07
C GLU A 1006 -3.61 30.98 30.96
N ASN A 1007 -3.58 30.55 29.69
CA ASN A 1007 -2.93 31.31 28.60
C ASN A 1007 -3.84 31.64 27.41
N THR A 1008 -4.96 30.92 27.21
CA THR A 1008 -5.81 31.09 26.02
C THR A 1008 -7.12 31.77 26.36
N VAL A 1009 -7.74 31.46 27.50
CA VAL A 1009 -9.00 32.09 27.94
C VAL A 1009 -8.86 33.61 28.12
N PRO A 1010 -7.81 34.17 28.76
CA PRO A 1010 -7.64 35.62 28.87
C PRO A 1010 -7.50 36.32 27.51
N LEU A 1011 -6.78 35.72 26.55
CA LEU A 1011 -6.64 36.23 25.19
C LEU A 1011 -7.98 36.22 24.44
N ILE A 1012 -8.77 35.15 24.61
CA ILE A 1012 -10.12 35.04 24.04
C ILE A 1012 -11.06 36.14 24.58
N ILE A 1013 -11.04 36.39 25.88
CA ILE A 1013 -11.88 37.43 26.51
C ILE A 1013 -11.48 38.82 26.00
N SER A 1014 -10.18 39.12 25.93
CA SER A 1014 -9.68 40.38 25.36
C SER A 1014 -10.09 40.55 23.88
N LEU A 1015 -9.87 39.52 23.06
CA LEU A 1015 -10.25 39.54 21.64
C LEU A 1015 -11.76 39.65 21.43
N LYS A 1016 -12.59 39.04 22.27
CA LYS A 1016 -14.05 39.19 22.20
C LYS A 1016 -14.46 40.65 22.42
N SER A 1017 -13.97 41.25 23.50
CA SER A 1017 -14.22 42.67 23.83
C SER A 1017 -13.78 43.60 22.68
N LEU A 1018 -12.58 43.37 22.12
CA LEU A 1018 -12.06 44.13 20.99
C LEU A 1018 -12.92 43.96 19.74
N LEU A 1019 -13.29 42.73 19.38
CA LEU A 1019 -14.11 42.44 18.19
C LEU A 1019 -15.53 43.02 18.31
N GLU A 1020 -16.12 43.02 19.52
CA GLU A 1020 -17.40 43.65 19.82
C GLU A 1020 -17.31 45.18 19.72
N GLN A 1021 -16.30 45.81 20.34
CA GLN A 1021 -16.08 47.26 20.31
C GLN A 1021 -15.87 47.80 18.89
N LYS A 1022 -15.19 47.04 18.03
CA LYS A 1022 -14.92 47.41 16.62
C LYS A 1022 -16.00 46.91 15.66
N HIS A 1023 -17.07 46.27 16.16
CA HIS A 1023 -18.15 45.64 15.39
C HIS A 1023 -17.67 44.71 14.26
N SER A 1024 -16.61 43.93 14.53
CA SER A 1024 -15.93 43.11 13.52
C SER A 1024 -16.70 41.82 13.20
N PRO A 1025 -16.87 41.44 11.91
CA PRO A 1025 -17.53 40.18 11.53
C PRO A 1025 -16.77 38.93 12.03
N VAL A 1026 -15.47 39.06 12.32
CA VAL A 1026 -14.59 37.99 12.82
C VAL A 1026 -15.02 37.49 14.21
N LEU A 1027 -15.87 38.24 14.94
CA LEU A 1027 -16.53 37.75 16.15
C LEU A 1027 -17.27 36.42 15.92
N ARG A 1028 -17.83 36.21 14.72
CA ARG A 1028 -18.47 34.94 14.35
C ARG A 1028 -17.47 33.78 14.30
N ASP A 1029 -16.27 34.01 13.78
CA ASP A 1029 -15.22 33.01 13.67
C ASP A 1029 -14.63 32.65 15.04
N LEU A 1030 -14.47 33.65 15.93
CA LEU A 1030 -14.08 33.43 17.33
C LEU A 1030 -15.10 32.53 18.06
N MET A 1031 -16.40 32.81 17.91
CA MET A 1031 -17.45 32.00 18.55
C MET A 1031 -17.56 30.59 17.94
N ALA A 1032 -17.32 30.43 16.64
CA ALA A 1032 -17.23 29.11 15.99
C ALA A 1032 -16.01 28.31 16.50
N TYR A 1033 -14.85 28.96 16.63
CA TYR A 1033 -13.65 28.34 17.20
C TYR A 1033 -13.87 27.89 18.66
N LEU A 1034 -14.51 28.73 19.47
CA LEU A 1034 -14.91 28.38 20.84
C LEU A 1034 -15.85 27.17 20.88
N GLN A 1035 -16.87 27.15 20.03
CA GLN A 1035 -17.83 26.06 19.92
C GLN A 1035 -17.16 24.74 19.51
N VAL A 1036 -16.25 24.75 18.53
CA VAL A 1036 -15.48 23.58 18.10
C VAL A 1036 -14.52 23.10 19.19
N THR A 1037 -13.89 24.01 19.92
CA THR A 1037 -12.91 23.68 20.98
C THR A 1037 -13.58 23.14 22.24
N MET A 1038 -14.70 23.73 22.66
CA MET A 1038 -15.48 23.31 23.83
C MET A 1038 -16.40 22.11 23.57
N GLN A 1039 -16.54 21.68 22.30
CA GLN A 1039 -17.33 20.51 21.90
C GLN A 1039 -16.97 19.22 22.65
N ASP A 1040 -15.71 19.08 23.07
CA ASP A 1040 -15.18 17.91 23.78
C ASP A 1040 -15.17 18.12 25.32
N TYR A 1041 -15.45 19.34 25.80
CA TYR A 1041 -15.39 19.77 27.21
C TYR A 1041 -16.73 20.32 27.72
N ARG A 1042 -17.87 19.90 27.15
CA ARG A 1042 -19.20 20.53 27.37
C ARG A 1042 -19.62 20.65 28.84
N ASN A 1043 -19.27 19.66 29.67
CA ASN A 1043 -19.60 19.65 31.09
C ASN A 1043 -18.71 20.57 31.94
N GLU A 1044 -17.60 21.05 31.37
CA GLU A 1044 -16.52 21.78 32.03
C GLU A 1044 -16.45 23.26 31.61
N VAL A 1045 -17.29 23.72 30.67
CA VAL A 1045 -17.29 25.10 30.13
C VAL A 1045 -17.32 26.18 31.23
N LYS A 1046 -18.05 25.95 32.32
CA LYS A 1046 -18.10 26.88 33.48
C LYS A 1046 -16.83 26.91 34.33
N GLU A 1047 -16.00 25.87 34.26
CA GLU A 1047 -14.67 25.82 34.88
C GLU A 1047 -13.67 26.59 34.00
N PHE A 1048 -13.71 26.34 32.69
CA PHE A 1048 -12.89 27.02 31.69
C PHE A 1048 -13.10 28.54 31.67
N PHE A 1049 -14.36 29.00 31.71
CA PHE A 1049 -14.73 30.42 31.69
C PHE A 1049 -15.29 30.88 33.05
N SER A 1050 -14.64 30.47 34.15
CA SER A 1050 -15.06 30.79 35.51
C SER A 1050 -15.01 32.30 35.83
N GLU A 1051 -14.13 33.04 35.17
CA GLU A 1051 -14.00 34.50 35.27
C GLU A 1051 -15.02 35.27 34.41
N ASP A 1052 -15.41 34.74 33.24
CA ASP A 1052 -16.44 35.33 32.36
C ASP A 1052 -17.68 34.41 32.23
N LYS A 1053 -18.63 34.64 33.14
CA LYS A 1053 -19.91 33.93 33.18
C LYS A 1053 -20.85 34.28 32.01
N HIS A 1054 -20.62 35.39 31.30
CA HIS A 1054 -21.42 35.75 30.13
C HIS A 1054 -20.96 34.93 28.93
N LEU A 1055 -19.65 34.89 28.67
CA LEU A 1055 -19.05 34.04 27.65
C LEU A 1055 -19.32 32.54 27.89
N ALA A 1056 -19.27 32.08 29.15
CA ALA A 1056 -19.66 30.72 29.52
C ALA A 1056 -21.10 30.38 29.08
N ALA A 1057 -22.04 31.32 29.28
CA ALA A 1057 -23.44 31.15 28.91
C ALA A 1057 -23.67 31.23 27.39
N GLU A 1058 -22.97 32.12 26.68
CA GLU A 1058 -22.98 32.19 25.22
C GLU A 1058 -22.49 30.89 24.57
N VAL A 1059 -21.36 30.34 25.04
CA VAL A 1059 -20.79 29.10 24.49
C VAL A 1059 -21.69 27.90 24.81
N GLU A 1060 -22.25 27.81 26.02
CA GLU A 1060 -23.28 26.81 26.33
C GLU A 1060 -24.51 26.92 25.43
N PHE A 1061 -24.96 28.13 25.13
CA PHE A 1061 -26.11 28.36 24.24
C PHE A 1061 -25.78 27.96 22.80
N ALA A 1062 -24.61 28.35 22.28
CA ALA A 1062 -24.14 27.98 20.95
C ALA A 1062 -24.05 26.45 20.79
N LEU A 1063 -23.44 25.74 21.73
CA LEU A 1063 -23.37 24.27 21.74
C LEU A 1063 -24.77 23.64 21.68
N LYS A 1064 -25.69 24.08 22.55
CA LYS A 1064 -27.09 23.60 22.59
C LYS A 1064 -27.90 23.94 21.34
N MET A 1065 -27.56 25.01 20.62
CA MET A 1065 -28.17 25.35 19.34
C MET A 1065 -27.68 24.41 18.23
N THR A 1066 -26.37 24.15 18.13
CA THR A 1066 -25.85 23.14 17.19
C THR A 1066 -26.35 21.72 17.47
N GLU A 1067 -26.61 21.34 18.73
CA GLU A 1067 -27.24 20.05 19.05
C GLU A 1067 -28.67 19.98 18.51
N LYS A 1068 -29.45 21.05 18.64
CA LYS A 1068 -30.81 21.15 18.08
C LYS A 1068 -30.80 21.19 16.55
N GLU A 1069 -29.81 21.81 15.93
CA GLU A 1069 -29.65 21.87 14.49
C GLU A 1069 -29.22 20.50 13.92
N ALA A 1070 -28.24 19.83 14.53
CA ALA A 1070 -27.85 18.47 14.17
C ALA A 1070 -29.00 17.45 14.37
N MET A 1071 -29.79 17.57 15.45
CA MET A 1071 -31.01 16.75 15.62
C MET A 1071 -32.06 17.05 14.55
N LYS A 1072 -32.26 18.33 14.18
CA LYS A 1072 -33.15 18.71 13.08
C LYS A 1072 -32.66 18.16 11.74
N GLU A 1073 -31.36 18.24 11.43
CA GLU A 1073 -30.79 17.67 10.20
C GLU A 1073 -30.91 16.14 10.18
N GLN A 1074 -30.70 15.45 11.30
CA GLN A 1074 -30.96 14.00 11.39
C GLN A 1074 -32.44 13.67 11.18
N MET A 1075 -33.37 14.40 11.79
CA MET A 1075 -34.80 14.25 11.52
C MET A 1075 -35.13 14.56 10.05
N HIS A 1076 -34.56 15.60 9.46
CA HIS A 1076 -34.84 16.02 8.09
C HIS A 1076 -34.31 15.01 7.07
N ASN A 1077 -33.09 14.49 7.26
CA ASN A 1077 -32.50 13.41 6.45
C ASN A 1077 -33.23 12.06 6.63
N CYS A 1078 -33.87 11.81 7.77
CA CYS A 1078 -34.79 10.69 7.95
C CYS A 1078 -36.17 10.90 7.29
N THR A 1079 -36.55 12.15 6.99
CA THR A 1079 -37.86 12.49 6.41
C THR A 1079 -37.80 12.68 4.89
N LEU A 1080 -36.73 13.28 4.36
CA LEU A 1080 -36.49 13.53 2.93
C LEU A 1080 -35.92 12.32 2.18
N LYS A 1081 -36.51 11.14 2.40
CA LYS A 1081 -36.37 9.98 1.49
C LYS A 1081 -37.52 9.86 0.47
N GLY A 1082 -38.41 10.85 0.44
CA GLY A 1082 -39.35 11.11 -0.65
C GLY A 1082 -39.07 12.45 -1.33
N ASP A 1083 -39.27 12.48 -2.65
CA ASP A 1083 -39.47 13.65 -3.52
C ASP A 1083 -38.39 14.76 -3.64
N ALA A 1084 -37.35 14.40 -4.40
CA ALA A 1084 -37.01 15.02 -5.69
C ALA A 1084 -36.18 16.34 -5.78
N LYS A 1085 -35.66 16.52 -7.01
CA LYS A 1085 -35.00 17.71 -7.62
C LYS A 1085 -33.56 18.04 -7.19
N THR A 1086 -32.63 17.63 -8.05
CA THR A 1086 -31.29 18.20 -8.18
C THR A 1086 -31.35 19.67 -8.64
N THR A 1087 -30.52 20.53 -8.02
CA THR A 1087 -30.13 21.83 -8.57
C THR A 1087 -28.61 21.93 -8.57
N THR A 1088 -28.02 22.55 -9.59
CA THR A 1088 -26.59 22.41 -9.90
C THR A 1088 -25.65 23.31 -9.11
N ALA A 1089 -24.68 22.72 -8.41
CA ALA A 1089 -23.45 23.36 -7.95
C ALA A 1089 -22.26 22.44 -8.29
N GLN A 1090 -21.14 23.00 -8.76
CA GLN A 1090 -20.05 22.24 -9.39
C GLN A 1090 -18.98 21.79 -8.38
N LEU A 1091 -18.98 20.53 -7.97
CA LEU A 1091 -17.77 19.87 -7.47
C LEU A 1091 -17.01 19.19 -8.61
N LYS A 1092 -15.77 19.60 -8.87
CA LYS A 1092 -14.87 18.92 -9.82
C LYS A 1092 -14.20 17.73 -9.14
N VAL A 1093 -14.61 16.52 -9.51
CA VAL A 1093 -13.96 15.27 -9.09
C VAL A 1093 -12.72 15.02 -9.96
N LEU A 1094 -11.64 14.50 -9.35
CA LEU A 1094 -10.40 14.19 -10.07
C LEU A 1094 -10.60 13.09 -11.13
N PRO A 1095 -9.94 13.21 -12.31
CA PRO A 1095 -9.80 12.08 -13.23
C PRO A 1095 -8.89 10.99 -12.61
N PRO A 1096 -9.03 9.71 -13.02
CA PRO A 1096 -8.08 8.66 -12.64
C PRO A 1096 -6.71 8.91 -13.28
N LEU A 1097 -5.65 8.40 -12.64
CA LEU A 1097 -4.26 8.51 -13.11
C LEU A 1097 -4.00 7.66 -14.35
N LEU A 1098 -4.39 8.17 -15.52
CA LEU A 1098 -3.76 7.77 -16.77
C LEU A 1098 -2.34 8.35 -16.79
N PHE A 1099 -1.36 7.54 -16.40
CA PHE A 1099 0.01 7.75 -16.85
C PHE A 1099 0.03 7.65 -18.37
N LEU A 1100 -0.06 8.82 -19.03
CA LEU A 1100 0.12 8.93 -20.46
C LEU A 1100 1.48 8.34 -20.84
N GLU A 1101 1.48 7.45 -21.84
CA GLU A 1101 2.70 7.13 -22.57
C GLU A 1101 3.34 8.46 -23.03
N THR A 1102 4.67 8.56 -23.05
CA THR A 1102 5.41 9.75 -23.50
C THR A 1102 5.36 9.97 -25.02
N ARG A 1103 4.20 9.70 -25.64
CA ARG A 1103 3.86 9.87 -27.06
C ARG A 1103 3.69 11.36 -27.44
N ASN A 1104 4.78 12.11 -27.28
CA ASN A 1104 5.35 12.97 -28.33
C ASN A 1104 6.65 13.68 -27.90
N CYS A 1105 7.27 13.32 -26.76
CA CYS A 1105 8.58 13.85 -26.36
C CYS A 1105 9.78 13.25 -27.13
N LYS A 1106 9.59 12.77 -28.37
CA LYS A 1106 10.65 12.27 -29.28
C LYS A 1106 11.69 13.33 -29.70
N GLN A 1107 11.55 14.58 -29.25
CA GLN A 1107 12.56 15.63 -29.39
C GLN A 1107 13.06 16.22 -28.06
N ILE A 1108 12.58 15.72 -26.91
CA ILE A 1108 12.91 16.24 -25.57
C ILE A 1108 13.56 15.16 -24.68
N CYS A 1109 13.21 13.88 -24.85
CA CYS A 1109 13.74 12.79 -24.02
C CYS A 1109 15.26 12.52 -24.17
N THR A 1110 15.91 12.98 -25.25
CA THR A 1110 17.37 12.78 -25.50
C THR A 1110 18.28 13.48 -24.48
N LEU A 1111 17.72 14.26 -23.55
CA LEU A 1111 18.46 15.04 -22.56
C LEU A 1111 18.46 14.44 -21.16
N LYS A 1112 17.60 13.47 -20.81
CA LYS A 1112 17.47 13.02 -19.41
C LYS A 1112 18.68 12.21 -18.88
N GLU A 1113 19.55 11.72 -19.77
CA GLU A 1113 20.88 11.15 -19.44
C GLU A 1113 22.07 12.01 -19.96
N ASN A 1114 21.81 13.15 -20.64
CA ASN A 1114 22.85 14.01 -21.23
C ASN A 1114 22.93 15.44 -20.64
N CYS A 1115 21.89 15.89 -19.92
CA CYS A 1115 21.82 17.18 -19.22
C CYS A 1115 22.16 17.09 -17.73
N SER A 1116 21.94 15.95 -17.07
CA SER A 1116 22.70 15.66 -15.86
C SER A 1116 24.15 15.48 -16.28
N ILE A 1117 25.02 16.39 -15.86
CA ILE A 1117 26.45 16.10 -15.85
C ILE A 1117 26.61 14.95 -14.86
N GLY A 1118 27.01 13.79 -15.37
CA GLY A 1118 27.14 12.58 -14.57
C GLY A 1118 28.05 12.82 -13.36
N MET A 1119 27.88 12.01 -12.31
CA MET A 1119 28.78 12.01 -11.16
C MET A 1119 30.13 11.38 -11.52
N ILE A 1120 30.86 12.05 -12.42
CA ILE A 1120 32.21 11.72 -12.86
C ILE A 1120 33.16 12.03 -11.69
N GLY A 1121 33.45 11.01 -10.90
CA GLY A 1121 34.69 10.94 -10.11
C GLY A 1121 34.91 12.00 -9.02
N TYR A 1122 33.87 12.49 -8.32
CA TYR A 1122 34.04 13.39 -7.16
C TYR A 1122 34.62 12.71 -5.89
N HIS A 1123 35.57 11.79 -6.07
CA HIS A 1123 36.27 11.09 -4.98
C HIS A 1123 37.74 11.52 -4.77
N GLU A 1124 38.35 12.26 -5.72
CA GLU A 1124 39.78 12.64 -5.66
C GLU A 1124 40.06 14.09 -5.20
N LYS A 1125 39.15 14.71 -4.42
CA LYS A 1125 39.40 15.99 -3.74
C LYS A 1125 38.99 16.03 -2.27
N VAL A 1126 39.35 14.97 -1.53
CA VAL A 1126 39.40 14.98 -0.06
C VAL A 1126 40.80 14.56 0.43
N GLN A 1127 41.85 15.14 -0.19
CA GLN A 1127 43.24 15.08 0.31
C GLN A 1127 44.14 16.18 -0.30
N SER A 1128 43.90 17.43 0.11
CA SER A 1128 44.85 18.56 0.01
C SER A 1128 44.51 19.62 1.05
#